data_AF-A0A4V5PMC6-F1
#
_entry.id   AF-A0A4V5PMC6-F1
#
_cell.length_a   1.000
_cell.length_b   1.000
_cell.length_c   1.000
_cell.angle_alpha   90.00
_cell.angle_beta   90.00
_cell.angle_gamma   90.00
#
_symmetry.space_group_name_H-M   'P 1'
#
loop_
_entity.id
_entity.type
_entity.pdbx_description
1 polymer ?
#
loop_
_entity_poly.entity_id
_entity_poly.type
_entity_poly.pdbx_seq_one_letter_code
_entity_poly.pdbx_strand_id
1 'polypeptide(L)'
;MKILKPLRLSFVHRTFEHKRRCLFVPTVMALFPFDSPKSIGTEVDLWKMAGKELGRFGVLDHCMWKPRGELLVTGHCYPPGQKEAPYAHVKVSLGPIDKTLYIIGDRTWGLMGPSDPAPFTKMPIDWAHAFGGEKYPQNPVGKGLAPIKTESGSTIHPLPNVEDPRHVVKSKGDRPEPAGLGPFDLTWPHHFAKMGTYDKKWLEEQFPGFALDIDFGVFNVAPQDQRLEGYFRGDEAFRIENMHPDESVITSQLPGVVARCFLQLSPEKGDDLVEVPLHLETVQLFPHLGRGIVMFRGLHEIEEPDASDVRVAMAALEDLGDEPKPRAHYEQVFAQRMDRKNAHLHILRDPDLMPRSLATAPKAAPILADEYDQAIEQEMLVLKNARRKAQAELDRGRERAIAMGADPETLPRQTIPPEEEVPSLDDLPAYVDRMNTEADKQKAEAEKKQAEAEQKVRAMCAAQGLDYDEIIKKARREKTGPPKFSAEKEIEKLRDMAELSKNAGVELPGVAEKLADPGLLDQLRKAEEQVHTAYRIAAHHAEAPAPMEPEESERARADIRRAYATGDKLARRDFSGADLSGIDLSGADLEEVYLEGANLTGANLTGAKLDRAVLARANLTNARLALSSLREANLGRARLEGADFEGADLSGATLHETDAAGAKLHGVLLDGALLIELRLEGADFSGAHGEKLFFVKCHLQGVRWAGAKLGKSSFIESNLVDADFTGADLTSCTFVGVTADGARFDGATLENVRVVHGSTMERTSFKGAKLPGSNLRGARLQSSDFTEATISKSDLSEADLRGASLARVIAVDSRFVGTDLRNAQCVSANLMLGILHKARLAGADFTGANLFAADLLRAVGDDETRFDQANLKRVVHQRSAR
;
A
#
# COMPACT_ATOMS: atom_id res chain seq x y z
N MET A 1 12.38 1.17 12.95
CA MET A 1 11.55 2.27 13.49
C MET A 1 10.18 2.30 12.82
N LYS A 2 9.07 2.25 13.58
CA LYS A 2 7.70 2.50 13.10
C LYS A 2 7.38 4.00 13.24
N ILE A 3 6.64 4.57 12.29
CA ILE A 3 6.26 6.00 12.33
C ILE A 3 4.75 6.10 12.54
N LEU A 4 4.32 6.84 13.56
CA LEU A 4 2.92 7.14 13.87
C LEU A 4 2.67 8.63 13.63
N LYS A 5 1.85 8.98 12.65
CA LYS A 5 1.56 10.38 12.33
C LYS A 5 0.19 10.52 11.66
N PRO A 6 -0.41 11.72 11.64
CA PRO A 6 -1.49 12.06 10.73
C PRO A 6 -1.08 11.88 9.26
N LEU A 7 -2.04 11.63 8.38
CA LEU A 7 -1.83 11.50 6.93
C LEU A 7 -1.39 12.83 6.28
N ARG A 8 -1.67 13.95 6.95
CA ARG A 8 -1.36 15.31 6.49
C ARG A 8 0.06 15.78 6.82
N LEU A 9 0.77 15.08 7.71
CA LEU A 9 2.14 15.44 8.09
C LEU A 9 3.14 14.60 7.33
N SER A 10 4.25 15.20 6.93
CA SER A 10 5.43 14.41 6.60
C SER A 10 6.39 14.31 7.78
N PHE A 11 6.97 13.13 7.96
CA PHE A 11 7.99 12.88 8.97
C PHE A 11 9.25 12.37 8.28
N VAL A 12 10.33 13.12 8.42
CA VAL A 12 11.66 12.75 7.95
C VAL A 12 12.60 12.79 9.13
N HIS A 13 13.60 11.92 9.15
CA HIS A 13 14.63 11.97 10.17
C HIS A 13 16.03 11.87 9.57
N ARG A 14 17.00 12.42 10.30
CA ARG A 14 18.42 12.19 10.07
C ARG A 14 19.07 11.67 11.34
N THR A 15 20.18 10.98 11.17
CA THR A 15 21.11 10.68 12.25
C THR A 15 22.49 11.18 11.89
N PHE A 16 23.25 11.59 12.91
CA PHE A 16 24.65 11.92 12.74
C PHE A 16 25.43 11.73 14.04
N GLU A 17 26.73 11.55 13.92
CA GLU A 17 27.63 11.52 15.07
C GLU A 17 28.37 12.86 15.19
N HIS A 18 28.45 13.42 16.38
CA HIS A 18 29.30 14.57 16.67
C HIS A 18 29.81 14.49 18.10
N LYS A 19 31.13 14.63 18.29
CA LYS A 19 31.79 14.47 19.61
C LYS A 19 31.46 13.12 20.28
N ARG A 20 31.41 12.04 19.49
CA ARG A 20 31.06 10.66 19.92
C ARG A 20 29.66 10.50 20.52
N ARG A 21 28.75 11.42 20.21
CA ARG A 21 27.33 11.32 20.55
C ARG A 21 26.57 11.05 19.27
N CYS A 22 25.72 10.01 19.28
CA CYS A 22 24.80 9.73 18.18
C CYS A 22 23.56 10.60 18.37
N LEU A 23 23.20 11.37 17.36
CA LEU A 23 22.13 12.35 17.42
C LEU A 23 21.06 12.01 16.38
N PHE A 24 19.80 12.08 16.80
CA PHE A 24 18.59 11.90 16.02
C PHE A 24 17.91 13.25 15.78
N VAL A 25 17.57 13.53 14.53
CA VAL A 25 16.94 14.78 14.10
C VAL A 25 15.57 14.47 13.52
N PRO A 26 14.48 14.47 14.33
CA PRO A 26 13.13 14.38 13.80
C PRO A 26 12.75 15.69 13.13
N THR A 27 12.16 15.60 11.94
CA THR A 27 11.62 16.72 11.17
C THR A 27 10.16 16.45 10.81
N VAL A 28 9.27 17.32 11.28
CA VAL A 28 7.83 17.30 10.96
C VAL A 28 7.54 18.44 9.98
N MET A 29 6.91 18.12 8.86
CA MET A 29 6.57 19.10 7.82
C MET A 29 5.07 19.16 7.60
N ALA A 30 4.55 20.38 7.43
CA ALA A 30 3.15 20.62 7.09
C ALA A 30 3.02 21.61 5.93
N LEU A 31 2.22 21.25 4.93
CA LEU A 31 1.85 22.11 3.80
C LEU A 31 0.65 22.97 4.21
N PHE A 32 0.68 24.26 3.95
CA PHE A 32 -0.46 25.15 4.18
C PHE A 32 -0.73 26.06 2.97
N PRO A 33 -2.00 26.34 2.65
CA PRO A 33 -2.39 27.30 1.63
C PRO A 33 -2.50 28.72 2.19
N PHE A 34 -2.22 29.74 1.38
CA PHE A 34 -2.19 31.13 1.84
C PHE A 34 -3.58 31.71 2.09
N ASP A 35 -4.59 31.28 1.33
CA ASP A 35 -5.98 31.70 1.47
C ASP A 35 -6.67 31.10 2.71
N SER A 36 -6.17 29.96 3.18
CA SER A 36 -6.72 29.19 4.29
C SER A 36 -5.62 28.54 5.13
N PRO A 37 -4.75 29.33 5.83
CA PRO A 37 -3.55 28.79 6.48
C PRO A 37 -3.79 27.68 7.51
N LYS A 38 -4.98 27.63 8.09
CA LYS A 38 -5.39 26.55 9.01
C LYS A 38 -5.84 25.27 8.29
N SER A 39 -5.85 25.19 6.97
CA SER A 39 -6.22 23.98 6.23
C SER A 39 -4.97 23.24 5.79
N ILE A 40 -4.44 22.37 6.66
CA ILE A 40 -3.17 21.67 6.37
C ILE A 40 -3.37 20.68 5.22
N GLY A 41 -2.57 20.80 4.17
CA GLY A 41 -2.61 19.93 2.99
C GLY A 41 -2.16 18.49 3.27
N THR A 42 -2.27 17.60 2.29
CA THR A 42 -1.83 16.21 2.45
C THR A 42 -0.31 16.06 2.28
N GLU A 43 0.28 15.00 2.86
CA GLU A 43 1.70 14.68 2.63
C GLU A 43 2.00 14.42 1.15
N VAL A 44 1.08 13.78 0.43
CA VAL A 44 1.22 13.48 -1.00
C VAL A 44 1.31 14.78 -1.81
N ASP A 45 0.45 15.75 -1.52
CA ASP A 45 0.48 17.05 -2.19
C ASP A 45 1.76 17.82 -1.88
N LEU A 46 2.25 17.75 -0.64
CA LEU A 46 3.52 18.36 -0.22
C LEU A 46 4.68 17.86 -1.10
N TRP A 47 4.87 16.54 -1.20
CA TRP A 47 5.99 15.97 -1.95
C TRP A 47 5.85 16.12 -3.46
N LYS A 48 4.63 16.00 -4.00
CA LYS A 48 4.37 16.26 -5.43
C LYS A 48 4.69 17.70 -5.80
N MET A 49 4.25 18.65 -4.98
CA MET A 49 4.51 20.08 -5.20
C MET A 49 6.00 20.39 -5.09
N ALA A 50 6.65 19.98 -3.99
CA ALA A 50 8.08 20.23 -3.78
C ALA A 50 8.94 19.63 -4.90
N GLY A 51 8.69 18.38 -5.31
CA GLY A 51 9.43 17.72 -6.38
C GLY A 51 9.26 18.40 -7.75
N LYS A 52 8.07 18.94 -8.04
CA LYS A 52 7.80 19.68 -9.27
C LYS A 52 8.49 21.05 -9.29
N GLU A 53 8.40 21.80 -8.20
CA GLU A 53 8.91 23.18 -8.14
C GLU A 53 10.43 23.26 -7.98
N LEU A 54 11.04 22.31 -7.29
CA LEU A 54 12.49 22.29 -7.07
C LEU A 54 13.25 21.57 -8.19
N GLY A 55 12.55 20.76 -8.99
CA GLY A 55 13.14 19.98 -10.08
C GLY A 55 14.01 18.81 -9.61
N ARG A 56 14.60 18.09 -10.57
CA ARG A 56 15.30 16.80 -10.34
C ARG A 56 16.45 16.87 -9.32
N PHE A 57 17.13 17.99 -9.22
CA PHE A 57 18.30 18.17 -8.35
C PHE A 57 18.04 19.15 -7.21
N GLY A 58 16.84 19.72 -7.12
CA GLY A 58 16.49 20.64 -6.05
C GLY A 58 16.27 19.90 -4.74
N VAL A 59 16.84 20.44 -3.67
CA VAL A 59 16.71 19.91 -2.32
C VAL A 59 15.72 20.79 -1.56
N LEU A 60 14.65 20.19 -1.04
CA LEU A 60 13.69 20.91 -0.19
C LEU A 60 14.35 21.32 1.13
N ASP A 61 14.95 20.35 1.82
CA ASP A 61 15.71 20.57 3.04
C ASP A 61 16.65 19.38 3.30
N HIS A 62 17.81 19.64 3.93
CA HIS A 62 18.75 18.59 4.32
C HIS A 62 18.29 17.77 5.54
N CYS A 63 17.26 18.23 6.24
CA CYS A 63 16.69 17.66 7.46
C CYS A 63 17.70 17.54 8.61
N MET A 64 18.69 18.45 8.65
CA MET A 64 19.74 18.53 9.66
C MET A 64 19.44 19.63 10.69
N TRP A 65 19.83 19.46 11.94
CA TRP A 65 19.60 20.48 12.97
C TRP A 65 20.12 21.87 12.56
N LYS A 66 19.31 22.91 12.73
CA LYS A 66 19.70 24.31 12.46
C LYS A 66 19.70 25.13 13.74
N PRO A 67 20.73 25.96 13.97
CA PRO A 67 20.78 26.83 15.15
C PRO A 67 19.77 27.99 15.14
N ARG A 68 19.16 28.31 13.98
CA ARG A 68 18.33 29.50 13.78
C ARG A 68 17.16 29.22 12.84
N GLY A 69 16.06 29.94 13.03
CA GLY A 69 14.94 29.99 12.11
C GLY A 69 15.31 30.68 10.78
N GLU A 70 14.79 30.19 9.66
CA GLU A 70 15.04 30.79 8.35
C GLU A 70 13.81 30.80 7.41
N LEU A 71 13.75 31.83 6.56
CA LEU A 71 12.77 31.97 5.50
C LEU A 71 13.43 31.70 4.13
N LEU A 72 12.82 30.80 3.37
CA LEU A 72 13.13 30.55 1.97
C LEU A 72 11.93 30.91 1.10
N VAL A 73 12.16 31.50 -0.06
CA VAL A 73 11.09 31.82 -1.02
C VAL A 73 11.50 31.33 -2.40
N THR A 74 10.65 30.51 -3.00
CA THR A 74 10.82 29.96 -4.34
C THR A 74 9.75 30.53 -5.25
N GLY A 75 10.15 31.24 -6.31
CA GLY A 75 9.18 31.81 -7.23
C GLY A 75 9.78 32.79 -8.23
N HIS A 76 8.90 33.63 -8.77
CA HIS A 76 9.21 34.55 -9.87
C HIS A 76 8.69 35.93 -9.52
N CYS A 77 9.22 36.95 -10.18
CA CYS A 77 8.65 38.28 -10.20
C CYS A 77 7.64 38.40 -11.35
N TYR A 78 6.47 38.96 -11.03
CA TYR A 78 5.42 39.36 -11.96
C TYR A 78 5.18 40.86 -11.79
N PRO A 79 5.51 41.71 -12.78
CA PRO A 79 5.38 43.15 -12.63
C PRO A 79 3.96 43.62 -12.26
N PRO A 80 3.82 44.77 -11.58
CA PRO A 80 2.52 45.28 -11.15
C PRO A 80 1.50 45.38 -12.28
N GLY A 81 0.29 44.84 -12.04
CA GLY A 81 -0.78 44.82 -13.04
C GLY A 81 -0.55 43.88 -14.22
N GLN A 82 0.45 42.98 -14.13
CA GLN A 82 0.82 41.98 -15.13
C GLN A 82 1.15 42.57 -16.52
N LYS A 83 1.55 43.84 -16.55
CA LYS A 83 1.99 44.49 -17.77
C LYS A 83 3.47 44.29 -17.97
N GLU A 84 3.88 44.16 -19.22
CA GLU A 84 5.28 44.11 -19.58
C GLU A 84 5.99 45.36 -19.05
N ALA A 85 7.02 45.17 -18.22
CA ALA A 85 7.74 46.27 -17.59
C ALA A 85 9.26 46.00 -17.63
N PRO A 86 10.09 47.03 -17.83
CA PRO A 86 11.55 46.90 -17.82
C PRO A 86 12.13 46.78 -16.40
N TYR A 87 11.36 47.15 -15.38
CA TYR A 87 11.73 47.03 -13.97
C TYR A 87 10.51 46.74 -13.11
N ALA A 88 10.73 45.99 -12.03
CA ALA A 88 9.80 45.76 -10.95
C ALA A 88 10.58 45.58 -9.64
N HIS A 89 9.87 45.41 -8.53
CA HIS A 89 10.45 44.95 -7.28
C HIS A 89 9.64 43.77 -6.76
N VAL A 90 10.29 42.95 -5.95
CA VAL A 90 9.58 42.02 -5.07
C VAL A 90 9.86 42.39 -3.63
N LYS A 91 8.88 42.18 -2.78
CA LYS A 91 9.02 42.35 -1.33
C LYS A 91 8.43 41.14 -0.63
N VAL A 92 9.16 40.61 0.34
CA VAL A 92 8.70 39.55 1.23
C VAL A 92 8.97 39.97 2.67
N SER A 93 7.92 39.97 3.49
CA SER A 93 8.03 40.17 4.93
C SER A 93 7.35 39.05 5.69
N LEU A 94 7.98 38.54 6.74
CA LEU A 94 7.46 37.52 7.67
C LEU A 94 8.06 37.77 9.05
N GLY A 95 7.24 38.16 10.02
CA GLY A 95 7.73 38.54 11.35
C GLY A 95 8.78 39.67 11.26
N PRO A 96 9.99 39.51 11.82
CA PRO A 96 11.05 40.53 11.76
C PRO A 96 11.81 40.56 10.42
N ILE A 97 11.56 39.61 9.51
CA ILE A 97 12.20 39.60 8.19
C ILE A 97 11.42 40.56 7.28
N ASP A 98 12.12 41.52 6.66
CA ASP A 98 11.61 42.40 5.61
C ASP A 98 12.69 42.58 4.54
N LYS A 99 12.46 41.97 3.37
CA LYS A 99 13.41 41.99 2.27
C LYS A 99 12.75 42.48 0.99
N THR A 100 13.42 43.43 0.34
CA THR A 100 13.03 43.97 -0.96
C THR A 100 14.16 43.75 -1.96
N LEU A 101 13.83 43.27 -3.15
CA LEU A 101 14.77 43.07 -4.26
C LEU A 101 14.29 43.86 -5.48
N TYR A 102 15.23 44.48 -6.19
CA TYR A 102 14.97 45.04 -7.52
C TYR A 102 15.11 43.96 -8.57
N ILE A 103 14.12 43.91 -9.46
CA ILE A 103 14.04 42.97 -10.57
C ILE A 103 14.07 43.77 -11.86
N ILE A 104 15.16 43.62 -12.60
CA ILE A 104 15.45 44.43 -13.76
C ILE A 104 15.49 43.50 -14.98
N GLY A 105 14.92 43.97 -16.09
CA GLY A 105 14.98 43.28 -17.38
C GLY A 105 16.39 42.94 -17.84
N ASP A 106 16.50 42.09 -18.85
CA ASP A 106 17.82 41.69 -19.37
C ASP A 106 18.60 42.90 -19.88
N ARG A 107 19.87 42.97 -19.45
CA ARG A 107 20.80 44.06 -19.77
C ARG A 107 22.20 43.53 -20.01
N THR A 108 22.95 44.26 -20.82
CA THR A 108 24.37 44.00 -21.08
C THR A 108 25.18 45.28 -20.97
N TRP A 109 26.48 45.17 -20.72
CA TRP A 109 27.38 46.31 -20.81
C TRP A 109 27.62 46.72 -22.27
N GLY A 110 27.20 47.93 -22.62
CA GLY A 110 27.54 48.60 -23.88
C GLY A 110 28.73 49.55 -23.76
N LEU A 111 28.97 50.33 -24.82
CA LEU A 111 30.06 51.33 -24.90
C LEU A 111 29.88 52.51 -23.94
N MET A 112 28.64 52.91 -23.66
CA MET A 112 28.30 54.08 -22.84
C MET A 112 27.82 53.73 -21.41
N GLY A 113 27.81 52.45 -21.04
CA GLY A 113 27.25 51.96 -19.78
C GLY A 113 26.33 50.75 -19.96
N PRO A 114 25.50 50.40 -18.97
CA PRO A 114 24.48 49.37 -19.10
C PRO A 114 23.49 49.72 -20.21
N SER A 115 23.03 48.72 -20.97
CA SER A 115 21.91 48.88 -21.90
C SER A 115 20.60 49.17 -21.16
N ASP A 116 19.62 49.69 -21.89
CA ASP A 116 18.24 49.76 -21.39
C ASP A 116 17.74 48.33 -21.08
N PRO A 117 16.96 48.14 -19.98
CA PRO A 117 16.42 46.84 -19.64
C PRO A 117 15.32 46.39 -20.61
N ALA A 118 15.42 45.16 -21.08
CA ALA A 118 14.36 44.53 -21.85
C ALA A 118 13.10 44.34 -20.98
N PRO A 119 11.91 44.77 -21.43
CA PRO A 119 10.67 44.51 -20.71
C PRO A 119 10.42 43.00 -20.51
N PHE A 120 9.79 42.64 -19.39
CA PHE A 120 9.41 41.27 -19.06
C PHE A 120 8.02 41.20 -18.44
N THR A 121 7.38 40.04 -18.54
CA THR A 121 6.11 39.71 -17.84
C THR A 121 6.32 38.74 -16.68
N LYS A 122 7.44 38.01 -16.70
CA LYS A 122 7.86 37.05 -15.68
C LYS A 122 9.38 36.98 -15.63
N MET A 123 9.97 37.09 -14.45
CA MET A 123 11.42 36.96 -14.25
C MET A 123 11.72 36.01 -13.08
N PRO A 124 12.52 34.94 -13.28
CA PRO A 124 12.93 34.07 -12.19
C PRO A 124 13.72 34.81 -11.10
N ILE A 125 13.50 34.41 -9.83
CA ILE A 125 14.26 34.90 -8.69
C ILE A 125 15.13 33.76 -8.18
N ASP A 126 16.26 33.58 -8.86
CA ASP A 126 17.23 32.54 -8.58
C ASP A 126 18.66 33.09 -8.62
N TRP A 127 19.61 32.22 -8.31
CA TRP A 127 21.01 32.60 -8.26
C TRP A 127 21.64 32.85 -9.63
N ALA A 128 21.13 32.26 -10.71
CA ALA A 128 21.61 32.50 -12.07
C ALA A 128 21.29 33.93 -12.55
N HIS A 129 20.25 34.54 -11.97
CA HIS A 129 19.84 35.91 -12.25
C HIS A 129 20.44 36.96 -11.30
N ALA A 130 21.15 36.52 -10.25
CA ALA A 130 21.85 37.39 -9.30
C ALA A 130 23.31 37.66 -9.71
N PHE A 131 23.95 38.63 -9.04
CA PHE A 131 25.36 38.94 -9.28
C PHE A 131 26.25 37.73 -8.99
N GLY A 132 27.15 37.40 -9.91
CA GLY A 132 28.07 36.28 -9.74
C GLY A 132 28.78 35.87 -11.04
N GLY A 133 29.28 34.64 -11.04
CA GLY A 133 29.96 33.99 -12.17
C GLY A 133 30.97 32.96 -11.67
N GLU A 134 31.49 32.12 -12.56
CA GLU A 134 32.32 30.93 -12.24
C GLU A 134 33.46 31.19 -11.24
N LYS A 135 34.06 32.39 -11.28
CA LYS A 135 35.17 32.81 -10.39
C LYS A 135 34.73 33.61 -9.17
N TYR A 136 33.43 33.65 -8.85
CA TYR A 136 32.86 34.34 -7.70
C TYR A 136 32.37 33.33 -6.65
N PRO A 137 33.13 33.09 -5.56
CA PRO A 137 32.82 32.05 -4.57
C PRO A 137 31.46 32.17 -3.88
N GLN A 138 30.88 33.38 -3.84
CA GLN A 138 29.58 33.66 -3.23
C GLN A 138 28.41 33.23 -4.12
N ASN A 139 28.60 33.20 -5.44
CA ASN A 139 27.59 32.75 -6.40
C ASN A 139 28.25 32.34 -7.73
N PRO A 140 28.73 31.08 -7.83
CA PRO A 140 29.43 30.59 -9.02
C PRO A 140 28.54 30.49 -10.27
N VAL A 141 27.23 30.40 -10.10
CA VAL A 141 26.25 30.21 -11.20
C VAL A 141 25.62 31.52 -11.67
N GLY A 142 25.88 32.64 -10.98
CA GLY A 142 25.34 33.95 -11.32
C GLY A 142 25.96 34.61 -12.54
N LYS A 143 25.55 35.86 -12.78
CA LYS A 143 26.02 36.66 -13.92
C LYS A 143 26.43 38.07 -13.51
N GLY A 144 27.27 38.73 -14.32
CA GLY A 144 27.78 40.08 -14.03
C GLY A 144 29.30 40.16 -13.83
N LEU A 145 29.96 39.09 -13.38
CA LEU A 145 31.39 39.11 -13.11
C LEU A 145 32.25 39.30 -14.37
N ALA A 146 31.94 38.55 -15.42
CA ALA A 146 32.74 38.49 -16.64
C ALA A 146 31.88 38.31 -17.90
N PRO A 147 32.41 38.64 -19.10
CA PRO A 147 31.75 38.34 -20.36
C PRO A 147 31.60 36.83 -20.60
N ILE A 148 30.50 36.46 -21.25
CA ILE A 148 30.17 35.09 -21.66
C ILE A 148 30.01 35.01 -23.18
N LYS A 149 30.23 33.81 -23.73
CA LYS A 149 29.93 33.53 -25.14
C LYS A 149 28.50 33.01 -25.27
N THR A 150 27.75 33.56 -26.21
CA THR A 150 26.40 33.10 -26.57
C THR A 150 26.47 31.88 -27.49
N GLU A 151 25.34 31.19 -27.69
CA GLU A 151 25.23 30.07 -28.65
C GLU A 151 25.54 30.48 -30.10
N SER A 152 25.31 31.74 -30.44
CA SER A 152 25.67 32.32 -31.75
C SER A 152 27.15 32.71 -31.87
N GLY A 153 27.95 32.47 -30.83
CA GLY A 153 29.38 32.75 -30.80
C GLY A 153 29.75 34.20 -30.46
N SER A 154 28.77 35.09 -30.23
CA SER A 154 29.01 36.48 -29.82
C SER A 154 29.40 36.56 -28.35
N THR A 155 30.23 37.55 -27.98
CA THR A 155 30.61 37.78 -26.58
C THR A 155 29.77 38.92 -26.01
N ILE A 156 29.06 38.65 -24.93
CA ILE A 156 28.25 39.65 -24.19
C ILE A 156 28.71 39.72 -22.74
N HIS A 157 28.57 40.88 -22.10
CA HIS A 157 28.80 41.02 -20.66
C HIS A 157 27.46 41.32 -19.98
N PRO A 158 26.72 40.29 -19.54
CA PRO A 158 25.39 40.46 -18.95
C PRO A 158 25.48 41.15 -17.59
N LEU A 159 24.43 41.90 -17.22
CA LEU A 159 24.21 42.38 -15.86
C LEU A 159 23.22 41.45 -15.13
N PRO A 160 23.25 41.40 -13.78
CA PRO A 160 22.24 40.68 -13.01
C PRO A 160 20.84 41.31 -13.20
N ASN A 161 19.81 40.48 -13.08
CA ASN A 161 18.41 40.93 -13.03
C ASN A 161 17.96 41.14 -11.58
N VAL A 162 18.49 40.34 -10.64
CA VAL A 162 18.14 40.41 -9.22
C VAL A 162 19.22 41.20 -8.48
N GLU A 163 18.86 42.37 -7.96
CA GLU A 163 19.77 43.27 -7.25
C GLU A 163 19.20 43.69 -5.89
N ASP A 164 20.08 43.91 -4.91
CA ASP A 164 19.73 44.56 -3.65
C ASP A 164 19.61 46.08 -3.87
N PRO A 165 18.47 46.72 -3.56
CA PRO A 165 18.28 48.16 -3.72
C PRO A 165 19.37 49.02 -3.05
N ARG A 166 20.02 48.50 -2.00
CA ARG A 166 21.09 49.17 -1.26
C ARG A 166 22.44 49.12 -1.98
N HIS A 167 22.64 48.14 -2.88
CA HIS A 167 23.94 47.83 -3.51
C HIS A 167 23.80 47.46 -4.99
N VAL A 168 23.16 48.32 -5.77
CA VAL A 168 22.99 48.13 -7.22
C VAL A 168 24.29 48.24 -8.00
N VAL A 169 24.41 47.51 -9.12
CA VAL A 169 25.59 47.52 -10.01
C VAL A 169 25.57 48.77 -10.88
N LYS A 170 26.54 49.68 -10.67
CA LYS A 170 26.70 50.94 -11.41
C LYS A 170 27.93 50.93 -12.33
N SER A 171 28.93 50.11 -12.02
CA SER A 171 30.18 50.00 -12.78
C SER A 171 30.62 48.54 -12.96
N LYS A 172 31.47 48.27 -13.97
CA LYS A 172 32.06 46.94 -14.20
C LYS A 172 32.96 46.46 -13.04
N GLY A 173 33.43 47.40 -12.20
CA GLY A 173 34.27 47.11 -11.04
C GLY A 173 33.47 46.67 -9.81
N ASP A 174 32.16 46.90 -9.78
CA ASP A 174 31.33 46.64 -8.61
C ASP A 174 31.24 45.13 -8.34
N ARG A 175 31.28 44.76 -7.06
CA ARG A 175 31.20 43.37 -6.59
C ARG A 175 30.19 43.29 -5.43
N PRO A 176 28.89 43.51 -5.68
CA PRO A 176 27.89 43.40 -4.62
C PRO A 176 27.75 41.94 -4.16
N GLU A 177 27.21 41.75 -2.96
CA GLU A 177 26.78 40.43 -2.52
C GLU A 177 25.62 39.92 -3.39
N PRO A 178 25.58 38.62 -3.72
CA PRO A 178 24.48 38.05 -4.51
C PRO A 178 23.14 38.23 -3.79
N ALA A 179 22.19 38.88 -4.44
CA ALA A 179 20.86 39.11 -3.91
C ALA A 179 19.89 38.00 -4.35
N GLY A 180 19.10 37.45 -3.42
CA GLY A 180 18.15 36.38 -3.72
C GLY A 180 17.28 36.02 -2.52
N LEU A 181 16.30 35.13 -2.74
CA LEU A 181 15.38 34.64 -1.70
C LEU A 181 15.45 33.12 -1.46
N GLY A 182 16.11 32.39 -2.37
CA GLY A 182 16.21 30.93 -2.35
C GLY A 182 17.35 30.40 -1.47
N PRO A 183 17.53 29.08 -1.42
CA PRO A 183 18.58 28.43 -0.62
C PRO A 183 19.94 28.51 -1.31
N PHE A 184 21.00 28.80 -0.56
CA PHE A 184 22.37 28.59 -1.01
C PHE A 184 22.68 27.11 -1.20
N ASP A 185 23.50 26.80 -2.19
CA ASP A 185 24.03 25.45 -2.36
C ASP A 185 25.15 25.21 -1.34
N LEU A 186 25.06 24.10 -0.60
CA LEU A 186 26.04 23.73 0.43
C LEU A 186 27.46 23.54 -0.12
N THR A 187 27.60 23.23 -1.41
CA THR A 187 28.89 23.00 -2.07
C THR A 187 29.62 24.29 -2.43
N TRP A 188 28.96 25.45 -2.33
CA TRP A 188 29.60 26.73 -2.64
C TRP A 188 30.68 27.07 -1.62
N PRO A 189 31.86 27.57 -2.05
CA PRO A 189 33.03 27.65 -1.17
C PRO A 189 32.80 28.36 0.18
N HIS A 190 32.03 29.45 0.18
CA HIS A 190 31.76 30.22 1.39
C HIS A 190 30.78 29.53 2.36
N HIS A 191 29.90 28.65 1.87
CA HIS A 191 29.04 27.80 2.70
C HIS A 191 29.80 26.53 3.11
N PHE A 192 30.47 25.86 2.18
CA PHE A 192 31.22 24.63 2.43
C PHE A 192 32.35 24.82 3.47
N ALA A 193 32.94 26.01 3.54
CA ALA A 193 33.94 26.34 4.57
C ALA A 193 33.45 26.14 6.02
N LYS A 194 32.13 26.14 6.25
CA LYS A 194 31.51 25.89 7.56
C LYS A 194 31.36 24.41 7.92
N MET A 195 31.57 23.49 6.96
CA MET A 195 31.49 22.04 7.20
C MET A 195 32.58 21.54 8.16
N GLY A 196 33.64 22.33 8.38
CA GLY A 196 34.76 21.99 9.25
C GLY A 196 35.90 21.29 8.52
N THR A 197 36.88 20.82 9.30
CA THR A 197 38.14 20.28 8.79
C THR A 197 38.11 18.75 8.68
N TYR A 198 38.16 18.23 7.45
CA TYR A 198 38.17 16.78 7.14
C TYR A 198 39.55 16.29 6.75
N ASP A 199 40.47 16.26 7.72
CA ASP A 199 41.85 15.81 7.53
C ASP A 199 42.06 14.37 8.02
N LYS A 200 43.32 13.93 8.05
CA LYS A 200 43.69 12.60 8.56
C LYS A 200 43.28 12.40 10.03
N LYS A 201 43.32 13.46 10.84
CA LYS A 201 42.95 13.39 12.26
C LYS A 201 41.45 13.17 12.40
N TRP A 202 40.62 13.87 11.61
CA TRP A 202 39.19 13.58 11.55
C TRP A 202 38.93 12.12 11.13
N LEU A 203 39.63 11.63 10.10
CA LEU A 203 39.46 10.25 9.62
C LEU A 203 39.81 9.21 10.70
N GLU A 204 40.81 9.47 11.54
CA GLU A 204 41.27 8.57 12.59
C GLU A 204 40.45 8.68 13.89
N GLU A 205 39.93 9.86 14.24
CA GLU A 205 39.34 10.13 15.55
C GLU A 205 37.83 10.35 15.55
N GLN A 206 37.25 10.78 14.42
CA GLN A 206 35.87 11.28 14.33
C GLN A 206 35.02 10.57 13.28
N PHE A 207 35.61 9.96 12.25
CA PHE A 207 34.87 9.23 11.22
C PHE A 207 33.96 8.14 11.85
N PRO A 208 32.66 8.08 11.51
CA PRO A 208 31.96 8.73 10.39
C PRO A 208 31.26 10.06 10.72
N GLY A 209 31.45 10.60 11.93
CA GLY A 209 30.79 11.82 12.40
C GLY A 209 31.28 13.10 11.73
N PHE A 210 30.61 14.22 12.04
CA PHE A 210 31.03 15.55 11.59
C PHE A 210 32.36 15.98 12.23
N ALA A 211 33.09 16.86 11.54
CA ALA A 211 34.28 17.50 12.08
C ALA A 211 33.99 18.22 13.40
N LEU A 212 34.97 18.27 14.30
CA LEU A 212 34.80 18.87 15.64
C LEU A 212 34.56 20.38 15.58
N ASP A 213 35.05 21.03 14.54
CA ASP A 213 34.99 22.47 14.27
C ASP A 213 33.85 22.85 13.30
N ILE A 214 32.92 21.93 13.01
CA ILE A 214 31.75 22.24 12.18
C ILE A 214 30.94 23.41 12.77
N ASP A 215 30.60 24.36 11.90
CA ASP A 215 29.56 25.36 12.17
C ASP A 215 28.24 24.86 11.58
N PHE A 216 27.36 24.36 12.45
CA PHE A 216 26.02 23.87 12.06
C PHE A 216 25.15 24.94 11.38
N GLY A 217 25.51 26.23 11.46
CA GLY A 217 24.93 27.28 10.63
C GLY A 217 25.16 27.10 9.13
N VAL A 218 25.93 26.09 8.70
CA VAL A 218 26.01 25.61 7.31
C VAL A 218 24.67 25.09 6.79
N PHE A 219 23.83 24.51 7.65
CA PHE A 219 22.52 23.99 7.27
C PHE A 219 21.42 25.06 7.25
N ASN A 220 21.72 26.27 7.75
CA ASN A 220 20.93 27.46 7.44
C ASN A 220 21.34 27.96 6.05
N VAL A 221 20.55 27.63 5.05
CA VAL A 221 20.84 27.90 3.64
C VAL A 221 20.20 29.21 3.15
N ALA A 222 19.36 29.88 3.93
CA ALA A 222 18.82 31.18 3.54
C ALA A 222 19.90 32.29 3.62
N PRO A 223 19.82 33.38 2.83
CA PRO A 223 20.54 34.63 3.07
C PRO A 223 20.49 35.11 4.53
N GLN A 224 21.56 35.77 5.01
CA GLN A 224 21.68 36.20 6.41
C GLN A 224 20.53 37.11 6.86
N ASP A 225 20.02 37.96 5.96
CA ASP A 225 18.88 38.85 6.18
C ASP A 225 17.51 38.16 6.17
N GLN A 226 17.48 36.83 5.96
CA GLN A 226 16.29 35.98 6.06
C GLN A 226 16.38 34.96 7.20
N ARG A 227 17.32 35.16 8.13
CA ARG A 227 17.51 34.30 9.33
C ARG A 227 17.11 35.05 10.58
N LEU A 228 16.52 34.33 11.53
CA LEU A 228 16.17 34.84 12.85
C LEU A 228 17.34 34.69 13.83
N GLU A 229 17.29 35.42 14.95
CA GLU A 229 18.15 35.12 16.11
C GLU A 229 17.67 33.88 16.86
N GLY A 230 16.36 33.63 16.88
CA GLY A 230 15.72 32.43 17.45
C GLY A 230 14.96 31.63 16.39
N TYR A 231 13.77 31.14 16.73
CA TYR A 231 12.89 30.38 15.83
C TYR A 231 11.55 31.11 15.63
N PHE A 232 10.77 30.69 14.64
CA PHE A 232 9.42 31.22 14.44
C PHE A 232 8.48 30.70 15.54
N ARG A 233 7.47 31.51 15.87
CA ARG A 233 6.38 31.12 16.78
C ARG A 233 5.36 30.23 16.08
N GLY A 234 5.06 30.51 14.81
CA GLY A 234 4.18 29.71 13.97
C GLY A 234 2.88 30.39 13.54
N ASP A 235 2.65 31.65 13.92
CA ASP A 235 1.46 32.44 13.56
C ASP A 235 1.81 33.85 13.05
N GLU A 236 3.08 34.09 12.70
CA GLU A 236 3.53 35.34 12.14
C GLU A 236 2.77 35.68 10.84
N ALA A 237 2.32 36.94 10.74
CA ALA A 237 1.80 37.49 9.51
C ALA A 237 2.91 37.65 8.47
N PHE A 238 2.58 37.40 7.21
CA PHE A 238 3.46 37.67 6.09
C PHE A 238 2.76 38.43 4.97
N ARG A 239 3.59 39.13 4.20
CA ARG A 239 3.17 39.91 3.05
C ARG A 239 4.16 39.76 1.91
N ILE A 240 3.64 39.55 0.71
CA ILE A 240 4.42 39.28 -0.50
C ILE A 240 3.93 40.20 -1.61
N GLU A 241 4.84 40.90 -2.29
CA GLU A 241 4.52 41.75 -3.43
C GLU A 241 5.11 41.21 -4.73
N ASN A 242 4.31 41.26 -5.81
CA ASN A 242 4.72 41.01 -7.19
C ASN A 242 5.36 39.63 -7.42
N MET A 243 4.91 38.60 -6.70
CA MET A 243 5.39 37.22 -6.85
C MET A 243 4.29 36.19 -7.19
N HIS A 244 3.06 36.65 -7.43
CA HIS A 244 1.95 35.82 -7.91
C HIS A 244 1.53 36.28 -9.31
N PRO A 245 1.12 35.37 -10.21
CA PRO A 245 0.60 35.76 -11.52
C PRO A 245 -0.60 36.70 -11.37
N ASP A 246 -1.60 36.33 -10.57
CA ASP A 246 -2.89 37.04 -10.48
C ASP A 246 -2.98 38.14 -9.40
N GLU A 247 -2.08 38.14 -8.41
CA GLU A 247 -2.19 38.99 -7.23
C GLU A 247 -0.90 39.78 -7.01
N SER A 248 -0.96 41.11 -7.13
CA SER A 248 0.21 41.96 -6.91
C SER A 248 0.62 42.04 -5.43
N VAL A 249 -0.30 41.76 -4.50
CA VAL A 249 -0.05 41.75 -3.06
C VAL A 249 -0.79 40.60 -2.41
N ILE A 250 -0.06 39.66 -1.81
CA ILE A 250 -0.59 38.61 -0.94
C ILE A 250 -0.35 39.02 0.51
N THR A 251 -1.38 38.93 1.35
CA THR A 251 -1.25 39.05 2.81
C THR A 251 -1.88 37.84 3.46
N SER A 252 -1.16 37.17 4.36
CA SER A 252 -1.61 35.97 5.06
C SER A 252 -0.81 35.79 6.36
N GLN A 253 -0.91 34.62 7.00
CA GLN A 253 -0.21 34.27 8.23
C GLN A 253 0.22 32.81 8.21
N LEU A 254 1.20 32.47 9.05
CA LEU A 254 1.58 31.08 9.31
C LEU A 254 0.40 30.31 9.97
N PRO A 255 0.37 28.96 9.86
CA PRO A 255 -0.79 28.14 10.23
C PRO A 255 -1.24 28.23 11.70
N GLY A 256 -0.42 28.76 12.60
CA GLY A 256 -0.70 28.89 14.02
C GLY A 256 -0.66 27.56 14.76
N VAL A 257 0.35 26.73 14.47
CA VAL A 257 0.47 25.36 14.99
C VAL A 257 1.83 25.11 15.59
N VAL A 258 1.89 24.17 16.54
CA VAL A 258 3.12 23.61 17.09
C VAL A 258 3.18 22.12 16.79
N ALA A 259 4.38 21.61 16.47
CA ALA A 259 4.58 20.18 16.31
C ALA A 259 5.09 19.53 17.60
N ARG A 260 4.62 18.33 17.88
CA ARG A 260 5.06 17.48 18.99
C ARG A 260 5.68 16.21 18.43
N CYS A 261 6.74 15.70 19.06
CA CYS A 261 7.36 14.43 18.68
C CYS A 261 7.66 13.59 19.91
N PHE A 262 7.32 12.30 19.85
CA PHE A 262 7.56 11.34 20.92
C PHE A 262 8.29 10.12 20.35
N LEU A 263 9.32 9.66 21.04
CA LEU A 263 10.10 8.48 20.67
C LEU A 263 9.84 7.36 21.69
N GLN A 264 9.68 6.14 21.20
CA GLN A 264 9.85 4.94 22.03
C GLN A 264 11.21 4.35 21.73
N LEU A 265 12.05 4.21 22.75
CA LEU A 265 13.38 3.62 22.64
C LEU A 265 13.32 2.10 22.92
N SER A 266 14.46 1.41 22.85
CA SER A 266 14.54 -0.04 23.13
C SER A 266 14.14 -0.37 24.59
N PRO A 267 13.65 -1.58 24.89
CA PRO A 267 13.10 -1.97 26.19
C PRO A 267 14.16 -1.99 27.30
N GLU A 268 15.45 -1.99 26.95
CA GLU A 268 16.54 -1.78 27.91
C GLU A 268 16.50 -0.36 28.54
N LYS A 269 15.82 0.61 27.89
CA LYS A 269 15.55 1.97 28.40
C LYS A 269 14.14 2.19 28.95
N GLY A 270 13.31 1.14 28.98
CA GLY A 270 11.88 1.22 29.33
C GLY A 270 10.97 1.45 28.13
N ASP A 271 9.70 1.13 28.30
CA ASP A 271 8.69 1.22 27.23
C ASP A 271 8.06 2.61 27.08
N ASP A 272 8.54 3.59 27.86
CA ASP A 272 8.00 4.93 27.97
C ASP A 272 8.26 5.79 26.73
N LEU A 273 7.30 6.66 26.42
CA LEU A 273 7.46 7.69 25.38
C LEU A 273 8.30 8.86 25.88
N VAL A 274 9.38 9.17 25.17
CA VAL A 274 10.25 10.32 25.41
C VAL A 274 9.87 11.45 24.45
N GLU A 275 9.50 12.61 24.98
CA GLU A 275 9.21 13.78 24.15
C GLU A 275 10.49 14.44 23.63
N VAL A 276 10.52 14.75 22.33
CA VAL A 276 11.57 15.53 21.68
C VAL A 276 11.03 16.91 21.38
N PRO A 277 11.55 17.97 22.04
CA PRO A 277 11.15 19.34 21.73
C PRO A 277 11.42 19.68 20.26
N LEU A 278 10.40 20.22 19.59
CA LEU A 278 10.51 20.69 18.21
C LEU A 278 10.40 22.22 18.15
N HIS A 279 11.14 22.84 17.23
CA HIS A 279 11.06 24.27 16.92
C HIS A 279 10.70 24.49 15.46
N LEU A 280 9.87 25.49 15.16
CA LEU A 280 9.62 25.91 13.78
C LEU A 280 10.84 26.66 13.26
N GLU A 281 11.74 25.94 12.60
CA GLU A 281 13.03 26.45 12.17
C GLU A 281 13.09 26.82 10.68
N THR A 282 12.16 26.37 9.85
CA THR A 282 12.18 26.71 8.42
C THR A 282 10.78 26.93 7.91
N VAL A 283 10.61 28.08 7.24
CA VAL A 283 9.43 28.42 6.47
C VAL A 283 9.85 28.54 5.01
N GLN A 284 9.22 27.77 4.13
CA GLN A 284 9.43 27.88 2.70
C GLN A 284 8.14 28.30 2.00
N LEU A 285 8.17 29.44 1.32
CA LEU A 285 7.02 30.01 0.62
C LEU A 285 7.16 29.80 -0.89
N PHE A 286 6.03 29.46 -1.54
CA PHE A 286 5.88 29.31 -2.98
C PHE A 286 4.81 30.30 -3.47
N PRO A 287 5.15 31.59 -3.65
CA PRO A 287 4.14 32.62 -3.78
C PRO A 287 3.26 32.46 -5.02
N HIS A 288 3.82 32.04 -6.15
CA HIS A 288 3.09 31.81 -7.40
C HIS A 288 2.11 30.63 -7.35
N LEU A 289 2.14 29.83 -6.28
CA LEU A 289 1.17 28.75 -6.03
C LEU A 289 0.20 29.06 -4.88
N GLY A 290 0.42 30.14 -4.13
CA GLY A 290 -0.35 30.40 -2.92
C GLY A 290 -0.18 29.31 -1.85
N ARG A 291 1.03 28.77 -1.70
CA ARG A 291 1.36 27.64 -0.81
C ARG A 291 2.64 27.90 -0.02
N GLY A 292 2.70 27.36 1.19
CA GLY A 292 3.91 27.35 2.02
C GLY A 292 4.09 26.04 2.77
N ILE A 293 5.31 25.77 3.18
CA ILE A 293 5.68 24.61 4.01
C ILE A 293 6.32 25.14 5.30
N VAL A 294 5.83 24.67 6.43
CA VAL A 294 6.45 24.86 7.75
C VAL A 294 7.17 23.59 8.16
N MET A 295 8.39 23.72 8.68
CA MET A 295 9.22 22.58 9.09
C MET A 295 9.66 22.74 10.55
N PHE A 296 9.23 21.79 11.36
CA PHE A 296 9.56 21.71 12.78
C PHE A 296 10.66 20.69 12.98
N ARG A 297 11.72 21.05 13.72
CA ARG A 297 12.87 20.19 13.92
C ARG A 297 13.26 20.10 15.38
N GLY A 298 13.67 18.90 15.79
CA GLY A 298 14.20 18.62 17.10
C GLY A 298 15.59 18.00 17.03
N LEU A 299 16.18 17.78 18.20
CA LEU A 299 17.44 17.06 18.35
C LEU A 299 17.37 16.21 19.60
N HIS A 300 17.63 14.92 19.47
CA HIS A 300 17.65 13.98 20.58
C HIS A 300 18.90 13.11 20.52
N GLU A 301 19.47 12.75 21.66
CA GLU A 301 20.60 11.81 21.71
C GLU A 301 20.09 10.38 21.70
N ILE A 302 20.67 9.56 20.86
CA ILE A 302 20.40 8.13 20.71
C ILE A 302 21.69 7.35 20.97
N GLU A 303 21.60 6.05 21.18
CA GLU A 303 22.79 5.21 21.37
C GLU A 303 23.36 4.73 20.04
N GLU A 304 22.47 4.37 19.13
CA GLU A 304 22.84 3.73 17.89
C GLU A 304 22.89 4.76 16.75
N PRO A 305 23.97 4.83 15.96
CA PRO A 305 24.17 5.86 14.93
C PRO A 305 23.15 5.79 13.78
N ASP A 306 22.45 4.66 13.63
CA ASP A 306 21.42 4.39 12.64
C ASP A 306 20.00 4.45 13.22
N ALA A 307 19.86 4.87 14.50
CA ALA A 307 18.60 4.90 15.23
C ALA A 307 17.91 3.53 15.36
N SER A 308 18.66 2.42 15.36
CA SER A 308 18.09 1.09 15.62
C SER A 308 17.49 0.95 17.03
N ASP A 309 17.95 1.78 17.97
CA ASP A 309 17.39 1.92 19.32
C ASP A 309 16.06 2.70 19.34
N VAL A 310 15.71 3.43 18.27
CA VAL A 310 14.41 4.11 18.13
C VAL A 310 13.38 3.16 17.52
N ARG A 311 12.54 2.57 18.37
CA ARG A 311 11.50 1.63 17.96
C ARG A 311 10.33 2.31 17.27
N VAL A 312 9.85 3.42 17.84
CA VAL A 312 8.72 4.18 17.30
C VAL A 312 9.01 5.67 17.36
N ALA A 313 8.62 6.40 16.31
CA ALA A 313 8.54 7.86 16.33
C ALA A 313 7.08 8.28 16.07
N MET A 314 6.51 9.08 16.96
CA MET A 314 5.16 9.61 16.84
C MET A 314 5.22 11.13 16.66
N ALA A 315 4.50 11.65 15.65
CA ALA A 315 4.42 13.07 15.36
C ALA A 315 2.97 13.55 15.44
N ALA A 316 2.78 14.76 15.96
CA ALA A 316 1.49 15.41 16.11
C ALA A 316 1.58 16.92 15.85
N LEU A 317 0.44 17.54 15.58
CA LEU A 317 0.26 18.99 15.62
C LEU A 317 -0.73 19.38 16.74
N GLU A 318 -0.54 20.54 17.32
CA GLU A 318 -1.50 21.21 18.21
C GLU A 318 -1.71 22.65 17.72
N ASP A 319 -2.90 23.22 17.96
CA ASP A 319 -3.13 24.65 17.75
C ASP A 319 -2.30 25.43 18.78
N LEU A 320 -1.54 26.43 18.33
CA LEU A 320 -0.65 27.24 19.17
C LEU A 320 -1.40 27.97 20.30
N GLY A 321 -2.69 28.26 20.09
CA GLY A 321 -3.54 28.98 21.05
C GLY A 321 -4.16 28.09 22.14
N ASP A 322 -4.06 26.76 22.01
CA ASP A 322 -4.65 25.81 22.96
C ASP A 322 -3.64 25.40 24.04
N GLU A 323 -4.13 24.93 25.20
CA GLU A 323 -3.25 24.30 26.18
C GLU A 323 -2.65 23.00 25.60
N PRO A 324 -1.33 22.76 25.75
CA PRO A 324 -0.70 21.54 25.25
C PRO A 324 -1.37 20.30 25.83
N LYS A 325 -1.67 19.30 24.99
CA LYS A 325 -2.28 18.06 25.49
C LYS A 325 -1.29 17.35 26.43
N PRO A 326 -1.77 16.74 27.52
CA PRO A 326 -0.92 16.04 28.47
C PRO A 326 -0.29 14.80 27.82
N ARG A 327 0.90 14.40 28.30
CA ARG A 327 1.61 13.20 27.82
C ARG A 327 0.73 11.93 27.81
N ALA A 328 -0.16 11.79 28.78
CA ALA A 328 -1.10 10.67 28.87
C ALA A 328 -2.02 10.52 27.63
N HIS A 329 -2.37 11.63 26.97
CA HIS A 329 -3.13 11.61 25.70
C HIS A 329 -2.33 10.85 24.63
N TYR A 330 -1.05 11.18 24.48
CA TYR A 330 -0.17 10.57 23.50
C TYR A 330 0.13 9.10 23.79
N GLU A 331 0.30 8.74 25.06
CA GLU A 331 0.44 7.34 25.49
C GLU A 331 -0.79 6.50 25.15
N GLN A 332 -1.99 7.06 25.31
CA GLN A 332 -3.24 6.41 24.91
C GLN A 332 -3.32 6.20 23.39
N VAL A 333 -3.03 7.24 22.60
CA VAL A 333 -3.05 7.15 21.12
C VAL A 333 -2.01 6.15 20.62
N PHE A 334 -0.83 6.15 21.24
CA PHE A 334 0.21 5.17 20.97
C PHE A 334 -0.27 3.75 21.22
N ALA A 335 -0.88 3.46 22.37
CA ALA A 335 -1.41 2.14 22.70
C ALA A 335 -2.46 1.67 21.67
N GLN A 336 -3.38 2.55 21.27
CA GLN A 336 -4.41 2.25 20.27
C GLN A 336 -3.82 1.93 18.89
N ARG A 337 -2.81 2.69 18.43
CA ARG A 337 -2.18 2.49 17.11
C ARG A 337 -1.12 1.38 17.08
N MET A 338 -0.77 0.83 18.24
CA MET A 338 0.12 -0.31 18.39
C MET A 338 -0.62 -1.63 18.61
N ASP A 339 -1.93 -1.61 18.91
CA ASP A 339 -2.76 -2.81 19.05
C ASP A 339 -2.84 -3.59 17.71
N ARG A 340 -2.34 -4.82 17.72
CA ARG A 340 -2.30 -5.67 16.51
C ARG A 340 -3.67 -5.95 15.93
N LYS A 341 -4.73 -5.96 16.74
CA LYS A 341 -6.09 -6.26 16.27
C LYS A 341 -6.73 -5.04 15.63
N ASN A 342 -6.62 -3.86 16.26
CA ASN A 342 -7.41 -2.68 15.89
C ASN A 342 -6.60 -1.52 15.32
N ALA A 343 -5.26 -1.62 15.21
CA ALA A 343 -4.42 -0.51 14.74
C ALA A 343 -4.85 0.06 13.37
N HIS A 344 -5.37 -0.77 12.47
CA HIS A 344 -5.85 -0.35 11.14
C HIS A 344 -7.09 0.56 11.23
N LEU A 345 -7.88 0.48 12.31
CA LEU A 345 -9.04 1.36 12.55
C LEU A 345 -8.60 2.72 13.09
N HIS A 346 -7.51 2.78 13.85
CA HIS A 346 -7.02 4.01 14.49
C HIS A 346 -6.03 4.81 13.63
N ILE A 347 -5.43 4.20 12.60
CA ILE A 347 -4.40 4.86 11.78
C ILE A 347 -4.96 6.01 10.92
N LEU A 348 -6.24 5.95 10.57
CA LEU A 348 -6.92 6.95 9.74
C LEU A 348 -7.45 8.16 10.54
N ARG A 349 -7.35 8.15 11.87
CA ARG A 349 -7.87 9.20 12.75
C ARG A 349 -6.89 10.34 12.94
N ASP A 350 -6.81 11.23 11.96
CA ASP A 350 -6.03 12.47 12.07
C ASP A 350 -6.33 13.25 13.38
N PRO A 351 -7.60 13.41 13.84
CA PRO A 351 -7.94 14.19 15.03
C PRO A 351 -7.24 13.80 16.35
N ASP A 352 -6.76 12.55 16.44
CA ASP A 352 -6.07 12.07 17.64
C ASP A 352 -4.68 12.72 17.78
N LEU A 353 -4.04 13.05 16.65
CA LEU A 353 -2.69 13.62 16.57
C LEU A 353 -2.65 14.99 15.88
N MET A 354 -3.79 15.58 15.50
CA MET A 354 -3.89 16.96 15.02
C MET A 354 -5.28 17.56 15.29
N PRO A 355 -5.43 18.88 15.49
CA PRO A 355 -6.73 19.51 15.64
C PRO A 355 -7.68 19.24 14.46
N ARG A 356 -8.98 19.05 14.75
CA ARG A 356 -10.03 18.81 13.73
C ARG A 356 -10.15 19.96 12.74
N SER A 357 -9.99 21.19 13.22
CA SER A 357 -9.94 22.42 12.43
C SER A 357 -8.86 22.39 11.34
N LEU A 358 -7.76 21.68 11.58
CA LEU A 358 -6.64 21.54 10.65
C LEU A 358 -6.83 20.38 9.68
N ALA A 359 -7.66 19.40 10.05
CA ALA A 359 -7.97 18.21 9.26
C ALA A 359 -9.05 18.46 8.19
N THR A 360 -9.68 19.64 8.19
CA THR A 360 -10.63 20.08 7.17
C THR A 360 -9.90 20.76 6.01
N ALA A 361 -9.54 19.97 5.01
CA ALA A 361 -9.27 20.45 3.66
C ALA A 361 -10.38 19.96 2.72
N PRO A 362 -10.71 20.70 1.64
CA PRO A 362 -11.67 20.23 0.65
C PRO A 362 -11.28 18.84 0.16
N LYS A 363 -12.29 18.00 -0.14
CA LYS A 363 -12.11 16.67 -0.75
C LYS A 363 -11.00 16.78 -1.82
N ALA A 364 -9.93 16.02 -1.64
CA ALA A 364 -8.87 15.93 -2.63
C ALA A 364 -9.51 15.66 -4.00
N ALA A 365 -9.08 16.40 -5.02
CA ALA A 365 -9.51 16.19 -6.39
C ALA A 365 -9.26 14.72 -6.82
N PRO A 366 -10.13 14.17 -7.68
CA PRO A 366 -10.45 12.74 -7.75
C PRO A 366 -9.40 11.99 -8.54
N ILE A 367 -8.53 11.22 -7.89
CA ILE A 367 -7.67 10.25 -8.61
C ILE A 367 -7.68 8.86 -7.94
N LEU A 368 -8.22 8.72 -6.72
CA LEU A 368 -8.37 7.42 -6.04
C LEU A 368 -9.78 7.16 -5.48
N ALA A 369 -10.70 8.11 -5.65
CA ALA A 369 -12.04 8.06 -5.07
C ALA A 369 -13.04 7.31 -5.95
N ASP A 370 -12.91 7.34 -7.28
CA ASP A 370 -14.00 6.90 -8.16
C ASP A 370 -14.28 5.38 -8.13
N GLU A 371 -13.27 4.53 -7.94
CA GLU A 371 -13.48 3.06 -7.90
C GLU A 371 -14.00 2.58 -6.53
N TYR A 372 -13.53 3.20 -5.44
CA TYR A 372 -13.98 2.86 -4.07
C TYR A 372 -15.33 3.50 -3.72
N ASP A 373 -15.56 4.76 -4.11
CA ASP A 373 -16.81 5.46 -3.86
C ASP A 373 -17.95 4.86 -4.71
N GLN A 374 -17.70 4.39 -5.94
CA GLN A 374 -18.70 3.67 -6.74
C GLN A 374 -19.03 2.28 -6.15
N ALA A 375 -18.03 1.55 -5.64
CA ALA A 375 -18.27 0.26 -4.99
C ALA A 375 -19.08 0.42 -3.69
N ILE A 376 -18.74 1.43 -2.86
CA ILE A 376 -19.46 1.77 -1.64
C ILE A 376 -20.87 2.29 -1.98
N GLU A 377 -21.04 3.15 -2.98
CA GLU A 377 -22.37 3.62 -3.41
C GLU A 377 -23.25 2.48 -3.94
N GLN A 378 -22.67 1.53 -4.69
CA GLN A 378 -23.40 0.35 -5.16
C GLN A 378 -23.81 -0.58 -4.00
N GLU A 379 -22.91 -0.86 -3.05
CA GLU A 379 -23.23 -1.62 -1.84
C GLU A 379 -24.28 -0.92 -0.96
N MET A 380 -24.18 0.41 -0.82
CA MET A 380 -25.15 1.22 -0.08
C MET A 380 -26.52 1.27 -0.78
N LEU A 381 -26.55 1.21 -2.12
CA LEU A 381 -27.79 1.10 -2.90
C LEU A 381 -28.46 -0.27 -2.68
N VAL A 382 -27.67 -1.35 -2.60
CA VAL A 382 -28.14 -2.70 -2.29
C VAL A 382 -28.75 -2.76 -0.88
N LEU A 383 -28.09 -2.17 0.12
CA LEU A 383 -28.59 -2.06 1.49
C LEU A 383 -29.90 -1.24 1.59
N LYS A 384 -29.98 -0.10 0.89
CA LYS A 384 -31.20 0.73 0.83
C LYS A 384 -32.37 0.00 0.16
N ASN A 385 -32.12 -0.70 -0.93
CA ASN A 385 -33.13 -1.49 -1.64
C ASN A 385 -33.61 -2.68 -0.80
N ALA A 386 -32.69 -3.35 -0.08
CA ALA A 386 -33.01 -4.42 0.86
C ALA A 386 -33.91 -3.94 2.00
N ARG A 387 -33.60 -2.79 2.62
CA ARG A 387 -34.45 -2.17 3.66
C ARG A 387 -35.84 -1.82 3.14
N ARG A 388 -35.95 -1.19 1.96
CA ARG A 388 -37.24 -0.83 1.35
C ARG A 388 -38.10 -2.06 1.05
N LYS A 389 -37.46 -3.15 0.60
CA LYS A 389 -38.11 -4.43 0.34
C LYS A 389 -38.57 -5.11 1.64
N ALA A 390 -37.73 -5.10 2.68
CA ALA A 390 -38.08 -5.63 4.00
C ALA A 390 -39.27 -4.87 4.64
N GLN A 391 -39.34 -3.54 4.48
CA GLN A 391 -40.46 -2.76 5.02
C GLN A 391 -41.75 -3.10 4.28
N ALA A 392 -41.69 -3.18 2.95
CA ALA A 392 -42.84 -3.57 2.14
C ALA A 392 -43.31 -5.01 2.42
N GLU A 393 -42.42 -5.93 2.79
CA GLU A 393 -42.79 -7.28 3.21
C GLU A 393 -43.41 -7.34 4.60
N LEU A 394 -42.91 -6.56 5.56
CA LEU A 394 -43.52 -6.44 6.89
C LEU A 394 -44.93 -5.84 6.80
N ASP A 395 -45.10 -4.81 5.99
CA ASP A 395 -46.40 -4.15 5.77
C ASP A 395 -47.39 -5.12 5.09
N ARG A 396 -46.97 -5.82 4.04
CA ARG A 396 -47.79 -6.86 3.38
C ARG A 396 -48.09 -8.05 4.28
N GLY A 397 -47.14 -8.46 5.13
CA GLY A 397 -47.32 -9.52 6.11
C GLY A 397 -48.37 -9.14 7.16
N ARG A 398 -48.35 -7.88 7.61
CA ARG A 398 -49.35 -7.33 8.53
C ARG A 398 -50.72 -7.21 7.88
N GLU A 399 -50.80 -6.73 6.64
CA GLU A 399 -52.04 -6.69 5.86
C GLU A 399 -52.64 -8.09 5.67
N ARG A 400 -51.81 -9.10 5.38
CA ARG A 400 -52.25 -10.51 5.29
C ARG A 400 -52.74 -11.05 6.62
N ALA A 401 -52.06 -10.75 7.72
CA ALA A 401 -52.50 -11.18 9.05
C ALA A 401 -53.86 -10.56 9.43
N ILE A 402 -54.05 -9.28 9.13
CA ILE A 402 -55.34 -8.58 9.32
C ILE A 402 -56.43 -9.20 8.43
N ALA A 403 -56.11 -9.50 7.16
CA ALA A 403 -57.04 -10.17 6.24
C ALA A 403 -57.40 -11.61 6.68
N MET A 404 -56.55 -12.25 7.48
CA MET A 404 -56.79 -13.58 8.07
C MET A 404 -57.47 -13.51 9.45
N GLY A 405 -57.94 -12.34 9.88
CA GLY A 405 -58.74 -12.15 11.09
C GLY A 405 -57.94 -11.82 12.36
N ALA A 406 -56.65 -11.46 12.25
CA ALA A 406 -55.87 -10.98 13.38
C ALA A 406 -56.27 -9.54 13.77
N ASP A 407 -56.44 -9.29 15.06
CA ASP A 407 -56.80 -7.97 15.60
C ASP A 407 -55.66 -6.96 15.35
N PRO A 408 -55.90 -5.87 14.59
CA PRO A 408 -54.91 -4.84 14.26
C PRO A 408 -54.21 -4.21 15.47
N GLU A 409 -54.88 -4.17 16.62
CA GLU A 409 -54.38 -3.58 17.88
C GLU A 409 -53.40 -4.51 18.61
N THR A 410 -53.44 -5.82 18.33
CA THR A 410 -52.59 -6.83 19.00
C THR A 410 -51.39 -7.28 18.16
N LEU A 411 -51.35 -6.92 16.87
CA LEU A 411 -50.25 -7.24 15.97
C LEU A 411 -48.99 -6.42 16.33
N PRO A 412 -47.84 -7.07 16.61
CA PRO A 412 -46.60 -6.36 16.93
C PRO A 412 -46.18 -5.48 15.75
N ARG A 413 -46.04 -4.18 16.00
CA ARG A 413 -45.49 -3.23 15.02
C ARG A 413 -43.98 -3.41 14.97
N GLN A 414 -43.51 -4.35 14.15
CA GLN A 414 -42.09 -4.44 13.84
C GLN A 414 -41.72 -3.26 12.94
N THR A 415 -41.00 -2.30 13.50
CA THR A 415 -40.37 -1.20 12.76
C THR A 415 -38.95 -1.60 12.43
N ILE A 416 -38.52 -1.42 11.18
CA ILE A 416 -37.11 -1.52 10.84
C ILE A 416 -36.35 -0.46 11.66
N PRO A 417 -35.19 -0.77 12.26
CA PRO A 417 -34.36 0.21 12.94
C PRO A 417 -34.06 1.39 11.99
N PRO A 418 -34.04 2.63 12.49
CA PRO A 418 -33.77 3.82 11.67
C PRO A 418 -32.45 3.69 10.91
N GLU A 419 -32.34 4.40 9.78
CA GLU A 419 -31.08 4.50 9.02
C GLU A 419 -30.03 5.14 9.93
N GLU A 420 -29.01 4.36 10.30
CA GLU A 420 -27.86 4.91 11.02
C GLU A 420 -27.02 5.71 10.02
N GLU A 421 -26.72 6.95 10.38
CA GLU A 421 -25.82 7.79 9.59
C GLU A 421 -24.47 7.08 9.42
N VAL A 422 -23.96 7.08 8.18
CA VAL A 422 -22.63 6.53 7.89
C VAL A 422 -21.64 7.21 8.84
N PRO A 423 -20.97 6.47 9.73
CA PRO A 423 -20.01 7.06 10.65
C PRO A 423 -18.92 7.73 9.83
N SER A 424 -18.48 8.90 10.28
CA SER A 424 -17.29 9.51 9.69
C SER A 424 -16.09 8.56 9.84
N LEU A 425 -15.04 8.73 9.04
CA LEU A 425 -13.79 7.97 9.20
C LEU A 425 -13.27 8.03 10.65
N ASP A 426 -13.58 9.11 11.38
CA ASP A 426 -13.19 9.31 12.78
C ASP A 426 -13.99 8.46 13.78
N ASP A 427 -15.24 8.14 13.45
CA ASP A 427 -16.19 7.43 14.33
C ASP A 427 -16.27 5.92 14.03
N LEU A 428 -15.62 5.47 12.95
CA LEU A 428 -15.56 4.07 12.53
C LEU A 428 -15.15 3.08 13.63
N PRO A 429 -14.12 3.32 14.46
CA PRO A 429 -13.74 2.34 15.49
C PRO A 429 -14.84 2.12 16.53
N ALA A 430 -15.43 3.21 17.03
CA ALA A 430 -16.53 3.14 18.01
C ALA A 430 -17.81 2.57 17.38
N TYR A 431 -18.02 2.77 16.08
CA TYR A 431 -19.09 2.15 15.34
C TYR A 431 -18.89 0.63 15.20
N VAL A 432 -17.71 0.20 14.75
CA VAL A 432 -17.35 -1.22 14.60
C VAL A 432 -17.38 -1.96 15.94
N ASP A 433 -16.88 -1.36 17.02
CA ASP A 433 -16.93 -1.97 18.35
C ASP A 433 -18.37 -2.15 18.86
N ARG A 434 -19.23 -1.15 18.65
CA ARG A 434 -20.66 -1.25 18.97
C ARG A 434 -21.34 -2.31 18.12
N MET A 435 -21.09 -2.32 16.80
CA MET A 435 -21.65 -3.32 15.89
C MET A 435 -21.22 -4.74 16.26
N ASN A 436 -19.95 -4.96 16.57
CA ASN A 436 -19.46 -6.28 16.99
C ASN A 436 -20.12 -6.72 18.30
N THR A 437 -20.21 -5.81 19.29
CA THR A 437 -20.85 -6.10 20.57
C THR A 437 -22.34 -6.41 20.40
N GLU A 438 -23.05 -5.63 19.57
CA GLU A 438 -24.46 -5.82 19.28
C GLU A 438 -24.71 -7.12 18.50
N ALA A 439 -23.86 -7.42 17.50
CA ALA A 439 -23.92 -8.64 16.70
C ALA A 439 -23.65 -9.89 17.56
N ASP A 440 -22.67 -9.85 18.46
CA ASP A 440 -22.39 -10.95 19.40
C ASP A 440 -23.57 -11.19 20.34
N LYS A 441 -24.20 -10.11 20.81
CA LYS A 441 -25.37 -10.17 21.70
C LYS A 441 -26.61 -10.70 20.97
N GLN A 442 -26.87 -10.22 19.77
CA GLN A 442 -27.96 -10.69 18.91
C GLN A 442 -27.76 -12.14 18.49
N LYS A 443 -26.53 -12.56 18.18
CA LYS A 443 -26.18 -13.94 17.87
C LYS A 443 -26.45 -14.85 19.07
N ALA A 444 -25.97 -14.48 20.26
CA ALA A 444 -26.23 -15.26 21.48
C ALA A 444 -27.73 -15.35 21.81
N GLU A 445 -28.49 -14.28 21.59
CA GLU A 445 -29.93 -14.26 21.85
C GLU A 445 -30.74 -15.02 20.80
N ALA A 446 -30.31 -14.99 19.53
CA ALA A 446 -30.88 -15.78 18.44
C ALA A 446 -30.60 -17.28 18.63
N GLU A 447 -29.37 -17.66 18.98
CA GLU A 447 -28.98 -19.04 19.30
C GLU A 447 -29.82 -19.58 20.47
N LYS A 448 -30.05 -18.77 21.51
CA LYS A 448 -30.91 -19.14 22.64
C LYS A 448 -32.38 -19.31 22.24
N LYS A 449 -32.95 -18.36 21.49
CA LYS A 449 -34.35 -18.46 20.99
C LYS A 449 -34.54 -19.62 20.03
N GLN A 450 -33.55 -19.91 19.20
CA GLN A 450 -33.56 -21.02 18.26
C GLN A 450 -33.54 -22.36 19.00
N ALA A 451 -32.69 -22.50 20.03
CA ALA A 451 -32.66 -23.68 20.89
C ALA A 451 -33.99 -23.90 21.66
N GLU A 452 -34.61 -22.82 22.16
CA GLU A 452 -35.91 -22.88 22.84
C GLU A 452 -37.06 -23.23 21.89
N ALA A 453 -37.05 -22.69 20.66
CA ALA A 453 -38.03 -23.00 19.63
C ALA A 453 -37.88 -24.44 19.12
N GLU A 454 -36.64 -24.91 18.92
CA GLU A 454 -36.32 -26.28 18.53
C GLU A 454 -36.83 -27.28 19.58
N GLN A 455 -36.62 -27.04 20.87
CA GLN A 455 -37.19 -27.87 21.94
C GLN A 455 -38.72 -27.93 21.92
N LYS A 456 -39.40 -26.81 21.68
CA LYS A 456 -40.87 -26.77 21.61
C LYS A 456 -41.42 -27.52 20.41
N VAL A 457 -40.81 -27.36 19.24
CA VAL A 457 -41.25 -28.07 18.02
C VAL A 457 -40.96 -29.57 18.13
N ARG A 458 -39.82 -29.96 18.72
CA ARG A 458 -39.48 -31.36 18.99
C ARG A 458 -40.47 -32.02 19.95
N ALA A 459 -40.91 -31.30 20.99
CA ALA A 459 -41.97 -31.75 21.90
C ALA A 459 -43.35 -31.85 21.22
N MET A 460 -43.70 -30.93 20.32
CA MET A 460 -44.94 -30.98 19.54
C MET A 460 -44.96 -32.16 18.53
N CYS A 461 -43.85 -32.43 17.85
CA CYS A 461 -43.73 -33.56 16.94
C CYS A 461 -43.84 -34.90 17.69
N ALA A 462 -43.19 -35.04 18.85
CA ALA A 462 -43.30 -36.21 19.70
C ALA A 462 -44.74 -36.47 20.19
N ALA A 463 -45.49 -35.42 20.51
CA ALA A 463 -46.89 -35.52 20.92
C ALA A 463 -47.85 -35.96 19.79
N GLN A 464 -47.43 -35.83 18.52
CA GLN A 464 -48.22 -36.20 17.34
C GLN A 464 -47.75 -37.52 16.68
N GLY A 465 -46.80 -38.24 17.30
CA GLY A 465 -46.23 -39.48 16.75
C GLY A 465 -45.37 -39.26 15.50
N LEU A 466 -44.87 -38.04 15.31
CA LEU A 466 -44.02 -37.63 14.19
C LEU A 466 -42.56 -37.57 14.64
N ASP A 467 -41.66 -38.18 13.87
CA ASP A 467 -40.21 -38.11 14.13
C ASP A 467 -39.66 -36.77 13.65
N TYR A 468 -39.34 -35.89 14.59
CA TYR A 468 -38.78 -34.58 14.35
C TYR A 468 -37.48 -34.64 13.55
N ASP A 469 -36.63 -35.64 13.81
CA ASP A 469 -35.33 -35.75 13.18
C ASP A 469 -35.50 -36.16 11.70
N GLU A 470 -36.45 -37.06 11.38
CA GLU A 470 -36.81 -37.40 10.00
C GLU A 470 -37.53 -36.26 9.24
N ILE A 471 -38.39 -35.47 9.91
CA ILE A 471 -39.04 -34.29 9.31
C ILE A 471 -38.01 -33.21 9.00
N ILE A 472 -37.09 -32.93 9.92
CA ILE A 472 -36.00 -31.97 9.70
C ILE A 472 -35.05 -32.47 8.64
N LYS A 473 -34.75 -33.77 8.58
CA LYS A 473 -33.90 -34.38 7.53
C LYS A 473 -34.55 -34.30 6.15
N LYS A 474 -35.87 -34.49 6.05
CA LYS A 474 -36.65 -34.28 4.82
C LYS A 474 -36.75 -32.79 4.43
N ALA A 475 -36.98 -31.90 5.39
CA ALA A 475 -37.04 -30.45 5.16
C ALA A 475 -35.67 -29.84 4.85
N ARG A 476 -34.57 -30.39 5.39
CA ARG A 476 -33.19 -30.06 5.01
C ARG A 476 -32.91 -30.49 3.58
N ARG A 477 -33.28 -31.72 3.19
CA ARG A 477 -33.23 -32.19 1.78
C ARG A 477 -33.96 -31.26 0.80
N GLU A 478 -35.08 -30.65 1.21
CA GLU A 478 -35.83 -29.71 0.37
C GLU A 478 -35.30 -28.25 0.40
N LYS A 479 -34.50 -27.88 1.40
CA LYS A 479 -33.88 -26.54 1.58
C LYS A 479 -32.44 -26.43 1.07
N THR A 480 -31.72 -27.55 0.95
CA THR A 480 -30.35 -27.60 0.43
C THR A 480 -30.34 -27.90 -1.07
N GLY A 481 -29.35 -27.38 -1.81
CA GLY A 481 -29.21 -27.60 -3.24
C GLY A 481 -29.52 -26.36 -4.09
N PRO A 482 -29.40 -26.47 -5.42
CA PRO A 482 -29.42 -25.33 -6.31
C PRO A 482 -30.77 -24.59 -6.32
N PRO A 483 -30.75 -23.29 -6.67
CA PRO A 483 -31.98 -22.50 -6.78
C PRO A 483 -32.97 -23.15 -7.75
N LYS A 484 -34.23 -23.31 -7.32
CA LYS A 484 -35.33 -23.82 -8.16
C LYS A 484 -36.04 -22.72 -8.96
N PHE A 485 -35.64 -21.47 -8.76
CA PHE A 485 -36.22 -20.31 -9.43
C PHE A 485 -35.81 -20.30 -10.90
N SER A 486 -36.78 -20.08 -11.80
CA SER A 486 -36.56 -19.93 -13.23
C SER A 486 -37.53 -18.86 -13.76
N ALA A 487 -37.00 -17.87 -14.47
CA ALA A 487 -37.77 -16.76 -15.01
C ALA A 487 -38.87 -17.25 -15.96
N GLU A 488 -38.54 -18.18 -16.86
CA GLU A 488 -39.48 -18.75 -17.83
C GLU A 488 -40.62 -19.52 -17.14
N LYS A 489 -40.30 -20.38 -16.16
CA LYS A 489 -41.33 -21.13 -15.41
C LYS A 489 -42.22 -20.20 -14.58
N GLU A 490 -41.66 -19.11 -14.05
CA GLU A 490 -42.44 -18.16 -13.26
C GLU A 490 -43.39 -17.35 -14.15
N ILE A 491 -42.97 -16.97 -15.36
CA ILE A 491 -43.86 -16.37 -16.36
C ILE A 491 -44.93 -17.37 -16.82
N GLU A 492 -44.58 -18.63 -17.04
CA GLU A 492 -45.53 -19.68 -17.42
C GLU A 492 -46.59 -19.88 -16.33
N LYS A 493 -46.19 -19.98 -15.05
CA LYS A 493 -47.13 -20.00 -13.93
C LYS A 493 -48.03 -18.78 -13.88
N LEU A 494 -47.50 -17.58 -14.13
CA LEU A 494 -48.31 -16.36 -14.16
C LEU A 494 -49.34 -16.40 -15.31
N ARG A 495 -48.98 -16.95 -16.47
CA ARG A 495 -49.90 -17.17 -17.60
C ARG A 495 -50.95 -18.21 -17.26
N ASP A 496 -50.57 -19.35 -16.71
CA ASP A 496 -51.48 -20.41 -16.29
C ASP A 496 -52.45 -19.90 -15.22
N MET A 497 -51.96 -19.12 -14.24
CA MET A 497 -52.80 -18.47 -13.23
C MET A 497 -53.77 -17.47 -13.85
N ALA A 498 -53.33 -16.65 -14.81
CA ALA A 498 -54.21 -15.72 -15.52
C ALA A 498 -55.30 -16.46 -16.30
N GLU A 499 -54.95 -17.58 -16.93
CA GLU A 499 -55.88 -18.41 -17.68
C GLU A 499 -56.87 -19.14 -16.77
N LEU A 500 -56.40 -19.71 -15.64
CA LEU A 500 -57.26 -20.33 -14.63
C LEU A 500 -58.25 -19.32 -14.03
N SER A 501 -57.78 -18.12 -13.69
CA SER A 501 -58.61 -17.03 -13.16
C SER A 501 -59.70 -16.59 -14.12
N LYS A 502 -59.35 -16.46 -15.40
CA LYS A 502 -60.31 -16.16 -16.46
C LYS A 502 -61.36 -17.26 -16.61
N ASN A 503 -60.95 -18.52 -16.54
CA ASN A 503 -61.85 -19.68 -16.65
C ASN A 503 -62.74 -19.87 -15.40
N ALA A 504 -62.28 -19.45 -14.21
CA ALA A 504 -63.02 -19.52 -12.96
C ALA A 504 -63.93 -18.30 -12.69
N GLY A 505 -63.91 -17.27 -13.56
CA GLY A 505 -64.70 -16.04 -13.39
C GLY A 505 -64.23 -15.14 -12.24
N VAL A 506 -62.99 -15.29 -11.78
CA VAL A 506 -62.38 -14.51 -10.69
C VAL A 506 -61.12 -13.83 -11.24
N GLU A 507 -61.18 -12.51 -11.48
CA GLU A 507 -60.00 -11.74 -11.86
C GLU A 507 -59.04 -11.58 -10.67
N LEU A 508 -57.82 -12.09 -10.79
CA LEU A 508 -56.76 -11.88 -9.80
C LEU A 508 -56.12 -10.49 -10.02
N PRO A 509 -56.19 -9.58 -9.03
CA PRO A 509 -55.62 -8.24 -9.17
C PRO A 509 -54.10 -8.28 -9.41
N GLY A 510 -53.63 -7.53 -10.41
CA GLY A 510 -52.20 -7.31 -10.68
C GLY A 510 -51.47 -8.41 -11.47
N VAL A 511 -52.09 -9.56 -11.77
CA VAL A 511 -51.46 -10.59 -12.61
C VAL A 511 -51.44 -10.16 -14.09
N ALA A 512 -52.54 -9.57 -14.57
CA ALA A 512 -52.65 -9.06 -15.94
C ALA A 512 -51.70 -7.86 -16.20
N GLU A 513 -51.55 -6.97 -15.21
CA GLU A 513 -50.62 -5.83 -15.29
C GLU A 513 -49.16 -6.29 -15.34
N LYS A 514 -48.78 -7.29 -14.53
CA LYS A 514 -47.45 -7.89 -14.57
C LYS A 514 -47.14 -8.56 -15.91
N LEU A 515 -48.08 -9.33 -16.45
CA LEU A 515 -47.90 -9.98 -17.76
C LEU A 515 -47.88 -8.97 -18.93
N ALA A 516 -48.41 -7.77 -18.74
CA ALA A 516 -48.39 -6.69 -19.72
C ALA A 516 -47.09 -5.85 -19.70
N ASP A 517 -46.26 -5.97 -18.64
CA ASP A 517 -44.97 -5.30 -18.55
C ASP A 517 -43.93 -6.00 -19.46
N PRO A 518 -43.48 -5.35 -20.56
CA PRO A 518 -42.50 -5.94 -21.46
C PRO A 518 -41.11 -6.13 -20.82
N GLY A 519 -40.81 -5.46 -19.70
CA GLY A 519 -39.54 -5.58 -18.98
C GLY A 519 -39.50 -6.68 -17.91
N LEU A 520 -40.64 -7.30 -17.57
CA LEU A 520 -40.72 -8.27 -16.47
C LEU A 520 -39.83 -9.50 -16.69
N LEU A 521 -39.82 -10.05 -17.91
CA LEU A 521 -39.00 -11.23 -18.22
C LEU A 521 -37.51 -10.94 -18.06
N ASP A 522 -37.05 -9.77 -18.52
CA ASP A 522 -35.66 -9.35 -18.38
C ASP A 522 -35.28 -9.09 -16.91
N GLN A 523 -36.20 -8.53 -16.12
CA GLN A 523 -36.01 -8.38 -14.67
C GLN A 523 -35.91 -9.74 -13.96
N LEU A 524 -36.78 -10.69 -14.31
CA LEU A 524 -36.77 -12.04 -13.74
C LEU A 524 -35.51 -12.80 -14.14
N ARG A 525 -35.05 -12.68 -15.40
CA ARG A 525 -33.79 -13.28 -15.87
C ARG A 525 -32.58 -12.72 -15.14
N LYS A 526 -32.52 -11.40 -14.92
CA LYS A 526 -31.47 -10.78 -14.10
C LYS A 526 -31.50 -11.29 -12.65
N ALA A 527 -32.69 -11.42 -12.07
CA ALA A 527 -32.85 -11.97 -10.73
C ALA A 527 -32.41 -13.45 -10.67
N GLU A 528 -32.72 -14.24 -11.70
CA GLU A 528 -32.29 -15.64 -11.82
C GLU A 528 -30.77 -15.72 -11.87
N GLU A 529 -30.14 -14.97 -12.78
CA GLU A 529 -28.69 -14.92 -12.91
C GLU A 529 -27.98 -14.49 -11.61
N GLN A 530 -28.53 -13.51 -10.89
CA GLN A 530 -28.01 -13.07 -9.59
C GLN A 530 -28.08 -14.18 -8.54
N VAL A 531 -29.22 -14.88 -8.44
CA VAL A 531 -29.40 -15.97 -7.47
C VAL A 531 -28.48 -17.15 -7.80
N HIS A 532 -28.36 -17.52 -9.08
CA HIS A 532 -27.49 -18.60 -9.54
C HIS A 532 -26.01 -18.27 -9.32
N THR A 533 -25.59 -17.02 -9.58
CA THR A 533 -24.21 -16.56 -9.34
C THR A 533 -23.89 -16.51 -7.86
N ALA A 534 -24.79 -15.99 -7.03
CA ALA A 534 -24.62 -15.97 -5.57
C ALA A 534 -24.50 -17.40 -5.01
N TYR A 535 -25.35 -18.32 -5.48
CA TYR A 535 -25.27 -19.73 -5.12
C TYR A 535 -23.94 -20.34 -5.56
N ARG A 536 -23.54 -20.14 -6.82
CA ARG A 536 -22.28 -20.66 -7.36
C ARG A 536 -21.10 -20.28 -6.49
N ILE A 537 -20.98 -19.02 -6.09
CA ILE A 537 -19.83 -18.55 -5.30
C ILE A 537 -19.89 -19.07 -3.86
N ALA A 538 -21.09 -19.17 -3.27
CA ALA A 538 -21.26 -19.45 -1.84
C ALA A 538 -21.55 -20.92 -1.47
N ALA A 539 -21.80 -21.82 -2.43
CA ALA A 539 -22.24 -23.19 -2.17
C ALA A 539 -21.36 -23.94 -1.14
N HIS A 540 -20.05 -23.72 -1.15
CA HIS A 540 -19.12 -24.38 -0.22
C HIS A 540 -19.25 -23.89 1.25
N HIS A 541 -19.88 -22.73 1.48
CA HIS A 541 -20.23 -22.21 2.81
C HIS A 541 -21.60 -22.68 3.31
N ALA A 542 -22.47 -23.17 2.42
CA ALA A 542 -23.79 -23.68 2.77
C ALA A 542 -23.74 -25.13 3.32
N GLU A 543 -24.85 -25.60 3.91
CA GLU A 543 -25.02 -27.00 4.30
C GLU A 543 -25.04 -27.87 3.04
N ALA A 544 -24.23 -28.94 3.03
CA ALA A 544 -24.07 -29.79 1.86
C ALA A 544 -25.38 -30.51 1.49
N PRO A 545 -25.70 -30.67 0.20
CA PRO A 545 -26.82 -31.50 -0.22
C PRO A 545 -26.60 -32.96 0.22
N ALA A 546 -27.68 -33.63 0.59
CA ALA A 546 -27.62 -35.06 0.88
C ALA A 546 -27.22 -35.84 -0.39
N PRO A 547 -26.46 -36.95 -0.27
CA PRO A 547 -26.22 -37.84 -1.39
C PRO A 547 -27.54 -38.28 -2.05
N MET A 548 -27.53 -38.33 -3.37
CA MET A 548 -28.65 -38.78 -4.18
C MET A 548 -28.85 -40.29 -3.99
N GLU A 549 -30.10 -40.74 -3.90
CA GLU A 549 -30.37 -42.18 -3.71
C GLU A 549 -29.87 -42.99 -4.93
N PRO A 550 -29.49 -44.27 -4.75
CA PRO A 550 -28.89 -45.08 -5.83
C PRO A 550 -29.74 -45.18 -7.10
N GLU A 551 -31.06 -45.36 -6.96
CA GLU A 551 -31.97 -45.42 -8.09
C GLU A 551 -32.02 -44.09 -8.86
N GLU A 552 -31.98 -42.97 -8.15
CA GLU A 552 -31.99 -41.64 -8.77
C GLU A 552 -30.67 -41.33 -9.45
N SER A 553 -29.55 -41.77 -8.87
CA SER A 553 -28.23 -41.71 -9.49
C SER A 553 -28.17 -42.52 -10.79
N GLU A 554 -28.76 -43.72 -10.85
CA GLU A 554 -28.83 -44.50 -12.09
C GLU A 554 -29.69 -43.81 -13.17
N ARG A 555 -30.78 -43.14 -12.78
CA ARG A 555 -31.57 -42.31 -13.71
C ARG A 555 -30.74 -41.14 -14.23
N ALA A 556 -30.00 -40.44 -13.36
CA ALA A 556 -29.09 -39.37 -13.76
C ALA A 556 -28.01 -39.87 -14.75
N ARG A 557 -27.41 -41.03 -14.49
CA ARG A 557 -26.45 -41.68 -15.40
C ARG A 557 -27.08 -42.00 -16.75
N ALA A 558 -28.30 -42.55 -16.76
CA ALA A 558 -29.03 -42.84 -18.01
C ALA A 558 -29.36 -41.56 -18.80
N ASP A 559 -29.75 -40.48 -18.10
CA ASP A 559 -30.02 -39.18 -18.70
C ASP A 559 -28.78 -38.55 -19.34
N ILE A 560 -27.62 -38.66 -18.66
CA ILE A 560 -26.33 -38.23 -19.20
C ILE A 560 -25.97 -39.02 -20.47
N ARG A 561 -26.05 -40.36 -20.42
CA ARG A 561 -25.75 -41.21 -21.59
C ARG A 561 -26.65 -40.89 -22.78
N ARG A 562 -27.93 -40.66 -22.52
CA ARG A 562 -28.90 -40.26 -23.54
C ARG A 562 -28.51 -38.92 -24.14
N ALA A 563 -28.27 -37.90 -23.31
CA ALA A 563 -27.90 -36.57 -23.77
C ALA A 563 -26.61 -36.60 -24.61
N TYR A 564 -25.63 -37.39 -24.20
CA TYR A 564 -24.40 -37.58 -24.95
C TYR A 564 -24.64 -38.24 -26.33
N ALA A 565 -25.53 -39.24 -26.41
CA ALA A 565 -25.86 -39.92 -27.66
C ALA A 565 -26.68 -39.06 -28.63
N THR A 566 -27.50 -38.14 -28.12
CA THR A 566 -28.37 -37.26 -28.93
C THR A 566 -27.75 -35.89 -29.22
N GLY A 567 -26.64 -35.54 -28.55
CA GLY A 567 -26.06 -34.20 -28.61
C GLY A 567 -26.83 -33.16 -27.79
N ASP A 568 -27.67 -33.61 -26.85
CA ASP A 568 -28.41 -32.70 -25.96
C ASP A 568 -27.45 -32.05 -24.95
N LYS A 569 -27.74 -30.81 -24.60
CA LYS A 569 -26.98 -30.06 -23.59
C LYS A 569 -27.25 -30.59 -22.18
N LEU A 570 -26.18 -30.70 -21.39
CA LEU A 570 -26.23 -30.98 -19.95
C LEU A 570 -26.11 -29.70 -19.10
N ALA A 571 -25.85 -28.56 -19.74
CA ALA A 571 -25.79 -27.25 -19.11
C ALA A 571 -27.02 -26.97 -18.21
N ARG A 572 -26.77 -26.37 -17.04
CA ARG A 572 -27.77 -26.00 -16.01
C ARG A 572 -28.56 -27.16 -15.37
N ARG A 573 -28.22 -28.41 -15.64
CA ARG A 573 -28.89 -29.56 -15.00
C ARG A 573 -28.40 -29.77 -13.57
N ASP A 574 -29.27 -30.36 -12.75
CA ASP A 574 -28.96 -30.71 -11.37
C ASP A 574 -28.61 -32.19 -11.22
N PHE A 575 -27.36 -32.44 -10.86
CA PHE A 575 -26.79 -33.74 -10.53
C PHE A 575 -26.15 -33.73 -9.13
N SER A 576 -26.58 -32.81 -8.26
CA SER A 576 -26.04 -32.67 -6.90
C SER A 576 -26.21 -33.97 -6.12
N GLY A 577 -25.13 -34.44 -5.49
CA GLY A 577 -25.10 -35.70 -4.73
C GLY A 577 -25.12 -36.98 -5.57
N ALA A 578 -25.15 -36.92 -6.90
CA ALA A 578 -25.24 -38.10 -7.77
C ALA A 578 -23.95 -38.94 -7.76
N ASP A 579 -24.10 -40.28 -7.86
CA ASP A 579 -22.98 -41.17 -8.17
C ASP A 579 -22.70 -41.24 -9.67
N LEU A 580 -21.74 -40.45 -10.11
CA LEU A 580 -21.25 -40.35 -11.48
C LEU A 580 -19.84 -40.94 -11.64
N SER A 581 -19.45 -41.84 -10.73
CA SER A 581 -18.13 -42.48 -10.78
C SER A 581 -17.90 -43.22 -12.10
N GLY A 582 -16.67 -43.07 -12.64
CA GLY A 582 -16.21 -43.69 -13.88
C GLY A 582 -16.96 -43.28 -15.16
N ILE A 583 -17.82 -42.26 -15.11
CA ILE A 583 -18.60 -41.84 -16.28
C ILE A 583 -17.70 -41.17 -17.33
N ASP A 584 -18.05 -41.33 -18.61
CA ASP A 584 -17.44 -40.58 -19.71
C ASP A 584 -18.29 -39.35 -20.05
N LEU A 585 -17.71 -38.18 -19.83
CA LEU A 585 -18.22 -36.84 -20.09
C LEU A 585 -17.21 -36.03 -20.92
N SER A 586 -16.32 -36.71 -21.66
CA SER A 586 -15.30 -36.04 -22.47
C SER A 586 -15.95 -35.15 -23.55
N GLY A 587 -15.50 -33.90 -23.62
CA GLY A 587 -16.04 -32.88 -24.52
C GLY A 587 -17.46 -32.42 -24.21
N ALA A 588 -18.07 -32.86 -23.10
CA ALA A 588 -19.46 -32.51 -22.78
C ALA A 588 -19.63 -31.02 -22.46
N ASP A 589 -20.79 -30.47 -22.86
CA ASP A 589 -21.24 -29.14 -22.49
C ASP A 589 -21.97 -29.19 -21.14
N LEU A 590 -21.24 -28.83 -20.08
CA LEU A 590 -21.63 -28.86 -18.67
C LEU A 590 -21.64 -27.43 -18.08
N GLU A 591 -21.83 -26.41 -18.90
CA GLU A 591 -21.86 -25.01 -18.46
C GLU A 591 -22.96 -24.81 -17.40
N GLU A 592 -22.62 -24.15 -16.29
CA GLU A 592 -23.53 -23.89 -15.17
C GLU A 592 -24.20 -25.15 -14.56
N VAL A 593 -23.62 -26.35 -14.76
CA VAL A 593 -24.15 -27.58 -14.17
C VAL A 593 -24.00 -27.59 -12.64
N TYR A 594 -24.94 -28.22 -11.94
CA TYR A 594 -24.84 -28.47 -10.50
C TYR A 594 -24.37 -29.89 -10.23
N LEU A 595 -23.18 -30.00 -9.64
CA LEU A 595 -22.51 -31.24 -9.26
C LEU A 595 -22.07 -31.19 -7.80
N GLU A 596 -22.77 -30.40 -6.98
CA GLU A 596 -22.41 -30.21 -5.57
C GLU A 596 -22.50 -31.55 -4.83
N GLY A 597 -21.41 -31.96 -4.18
CA GLY A 597 -21.32 -33.24 -3.48
C GLY A 597 -21.38 -34.49 -4.38
N ALA A 598 -21.33 -34.34 -5.71
CA ALA A 598 -21.37 -35.49 -6.63
C ALA A 598 -20.09 -36.35 -6.52
N ASN A 599 -20.24 -37.67 -6.70
CA ASN A 599 -19.11 -38.58 -6.82
C ASN A 599 -18.70 -38.71 -8.30
N LEU A 600 -17.57 -38.10 -8.67
CA LEU A 600 -16.96 -38.13 -10.00
C LEU A 600 -15.63 -38.89 -10.00
N THR A 601 -15.43 -39.80 -9.02
CA THR A 601 -14.20 -40.58 -8.90
C THR A 601 -13.91 -41.31 -10.22
N GLY A 602 -12.72 -41.11 -10.78
CA GLY A 602 -12.29 -41.73 -12.04
C GLY A 602 -13.08 -41.31 -13.29
N ALA A 603 -13.92 -40.27 -13.23
CA ALA A 603 -14.67 -39.80 -14.39
C ALA A 603 -13.73 -39.21 -15.47
N ASN A 604 -14.13 -39.33 -16.74
CA ASN A 604 -13.45 -38.70 -17.86
C ASN A 604 -14.18 -37.41 -18.27
N LEU A 605 -13.61 -36.26 -17.93
CA LEU A 605 -14.07 -34.90 -18.23
C LEU A 605 -13.07 -34.19 -19.18
N THR A 606 -12.23 -34.94 -19.89
CA THR A 606 -11.21 -34.39 -20.81
C THR A 606 -11.89 -33.47 -21.83
N GLY A 607 -11.45 -32.22 -21.93
CA GLY A 607 -12.02 -31.22 -22.84
C GLY A 607 -13.47 -30.80 -22.56
N ALA A 608 -14.03 -31.15 -21.40
CA ALA A 608 -15.39 -30.73 -21.03
C ALA A 608 -15.47 -29.22 -20.76
N LYS A 609 -16.65 -28.63 -20.98
CA LYS A 609 -16.95 -27.23 -20.66
C LYS A 609 -17.72 -27.17 -19.34
N LEU A 610 -17.02 -26.86 -18.25
CA LEU A 610 -17.53 -26.73 -16.89
C LEU A 610 -17.55 -25.26 -16.44
N ASP A 611 -17.62 -24.32 -17.39
CA ASP A 611 -17.67 -22.90 -17.07
C ASP A 611 -18.86 -22.62 -16.16
N ARG A 612 -18.59 -21.92 -15.05
CA ARG A 612 -19.56 -21.58 -14.00
C ARG A 612 -20.25 -22.80 -13.36
N ALA A 613 -19.69 -24.00 -13.47
CA ALA A 613 -20.21 -25.19 -12.80
C ALA A 613 -20.06 -25.11 -11.28
N VAL A 614 -20.97 -25.75 -10.54
CA VAL A 614 -20.89 -25.88 -9.08
C VAL A 614 -20.42 -27.28 -8.73
N LEU A 615 -19.13 -27.42 -8.45
CA LEU A 615 -18.44 -28.66 -8.05
C LEU A 615 -18.08 -28.66 -6.56
N ALA A 616 -18.72 -27.79 -5.76
CA ALA A 616 -18.43 -27.68 -4.34
C ALA A 616 -18.60 -29.04 -3.66
N ARG A 617 -17.62 -29.46 -2.85
CA ARG A 617 -17.61 -30.76 -2.15
C ARG A 617 -17.66 -32.00 -3.06
N ALA A 618 -17.50 -31.85 -4.38
CA ALA A 618 -17.49 -32.98 -5.30
C ALA A 618 -16.24 -33.84 -5.08
N ASN A 619 -16.38 -35.15 -5.31
CA ASN A 619 -15.24 -36.07 -5.29
C ASN A 619 -14.76 -36.36 -6.71
N LEU A 620 -13.68 -35.71 -7.13
CA LEU A 620 -13.01 -35.84 -8.43
C LEU A 620 -11.70 -36.66 -8.31
N THR A 621 -11.56 -37.49 -7.28
CA THR A 621 -10.36 -38.31 -7.07
C THR A 621 -10.07 -39.14 -8.32
N ASN A 622 -8.84 -39.05 -8.85
CA ASN A 622 -8.39 -39.69 -10.09
C ASN A 622 -9.22 -39.35 -11.36
N ALA A 623 -10.01 -38.28 -11.35
CA ALA A 623 -10.73 -37.83 -12.54
C ALA A 623 -9.78 -37.22 -13.59
N ARG A 624 -10.16 -37.30 -14.87
CA ARG A 624 -9.39 -36.77 -16.00
C ARG A 624 -10.06 -35.51 -16.52
N LEU A 625 -9.48 -34.35 -16.29
CA LEU A 625 -9.95 -33.01 -16.65
C LEU A 625 -8.99 -32.26 -17.58
N ALA A 626 -8.03 -32.96 -18.22
CA ALA A 626 -7.09 -32.34 -19.13
C ALA A 626 -7.81 -31.52 -20.22
N LEU A 627 -7.31 -30.31 -20.49
CA LEU A 627 -7.84 -29.35 -21.48
C LEU A 627 -9.31 -28.94 -21.28
N SER A 628 -9.89 -29.17 -20.10
CA SER A 628 -11.24 -28.71 -19.77
C SER A 628 -11.27 -27.21 -19.42
N SER A 629 -12.44 -26.60 -19.63
CA SER A 629 -12.69 -25.21 -19.21
C SER A 629 -13.50 -25.21 -17.93
N LEU A 630 -12.96 -24.64 -16.86
CA LEU A 630 -13.57 -24.51 -15.53
C LEU A 630 -13.64 -23.04 -15.11
N ARG A 631 -13.86 -22.13 -16.07
CA ARG A 631 -13.84 -20.69 -15.78
C ARG A 631 -14.94 -20.35 -14.81
N GLU A 632 -14.60 -19.63 -13.74
CA GLU A 632 -15.53 -19.25 -12.68
C GLU A 632 -16.27 -20.43 -12.02
N ALA A 633 -15.76 -21.66 -12.14
CA ALA A 633 -16.33 -22.82 -11.47
C ALA A 633 -16.05 -22.75 -9.95
N ASN A 634 -16.96 -23.30 -9.16
CA ASN A 634 -16.74 -23.44 -7.72
C ASN A 634 -16.30 -24.87 -7.39
N LEU A 635 -15.03 -25.03 -7.02
CA LEU A 635 -14.41 -26.28 -6.56
C LEU A 635 -14.22 -26.30 -5.03
N GLY A 636 -14.85 -25.37 -4.30
CA GLY A 636 -14.66 -25.24 -2.86
C GLY A 636 -14.95 -26.54 -2.11
N ARG A 637 -14.00 -26.97 -1.28
CA ARG A 637 -14.01 -28.24 -0.53
C ARG A 637 -14.09 -29.50 -1.40
N ALA A 638 -13.83 -29.41 -2.70
CA ALA A 638 -13.76 -30.58 -3.57
C ALA A 638 -12.52 -31.44 -3.24
N ARG A 639 -12.60 -32.73 -3.58
CA ARG A 639 -11.48 -33.68 -3.46
C ARG A 639 -10.96 -34.00 -4.85
N LEU A 640 -9.76 -33.56 -5.16
CA LEU A 640 -9.08 -33.64 -6.45
C LEU A 640 -7.82 -34.52 -6.38
N GLU A 641 -7.71 -35.39 -5.37
CA GLU A 641 -6.53 -36.23 -5.16
C GLU A 641 -6.21 -37.05 -6.42
N GLY A 642 -4.99 -36.89 -6.94
CA GLY A 642 -4.54 -37.58 -8.16
C GLY A 642 -5.28 -37.20 -9.45
N ALA A 643 -6.14 -36.19 -9.44
CA ALA A 643 -6.84 -35.72 -10.63
C ALA A 643 -5.88 -35.08 -11.65
N ASP A 644 -6.25 -35.16 -12.93
CA ASP A 644 -5.45 -34.67 -14.06
C ASP A 644 -6.11 -33.44 -14.69
N PHE A 645 -5.57 -32.25 -14.41
CA PHE A 645 -6.00 -30.96 -14.95
C PHE A 645 -5.00 -30.40 -15.96
N GLU A 646 -4.19 -31.23 -16.62
CA GLU A 646 -3.17 -30.75 -17.57
C GLU A 646 -3.77 -29.80 -18.62
N GLY A 647 -3.27 -28.55 -18.65
CA GLY A 647 -3.73 -27.49 -19.55
C GLY A 647 -5.17 -27.02 -19.34
N ALA A 648 -5.80 -27.31 -18.20
CA ALA A 648 -7.15 -26.83 -17.90
C ALA A 648 -7.19 -25.32 -17.59
N ASP A 649 -8.31 -24.69 -17.91
CA ASP A 649 -8.55 -23.27 -17.61
C ASP A 649 -9.37 -23.12 -16.33
N LEU A 650 -8.72 -22.71 -15.24
CA LEU A 650 -9.31 -22.44 -13.92
C LEU A 650 -9.44 -20.94 -13.63
N SER A 651 -9.48 -20.10 -14.67
CA SER A 651 -9.57 -18.64 -14.50
C SER A 651 -10.84 -18.25 -13.74
N GLY A 652 -10.72 -17.45 -12.70
CA GLY A 652 -11.83 -17.04 -11.83
C GLY A 652 -12.42 -18.16 -10.96
N ALA A 653 -11.84 -19.37 -10.97
CA ALA A 653 -12.37 -20.48 -10.19
C ALA A 653 -12.17 -20.28 -8.67
N THR A 654 -13.11 -20.81 -7.88
CA THR A 654 -13.02 -20.80 -6.41
C THR A 654 -12.47 -22.13 -5.91
N LEU A 655 -11.30 -22.09 -5.26
CA LEU A 655 -10.56 -23.25 -4.75
C LEU A 655 -10.43 -23.20 -3.21
N HIS A 656 -11.47 -22.75 -2.52
CA HIS A 656 -11.51 -22.63 -1.05
C HIS A 656 -11.48 -23.99 -0.36
N GLU A 657 -10.55 -24.24 0.56
CA GLU A 657 -10.42 -25.51 1.30
C GLU A 657 -10.40 -26.76 0.37
N THR A 658 -9.94 -26.60 -0.87
CA THR A 658 -9.92 -27.70 -1.84
C THR A 658 -8.74 -28.61 -1.55
N ASP A 659 -8.92 -29.92 -1.68
CA ASP A 659 -7.85 -30.91 -1.52
C ASP A 659 -7.41 -31.41 -2.88
N ALA A 660 -6.25 -30.95 -3.36
CA ALA A 660 -5.67 -31.35 -4.63
C ALA A 660 -4.27 -31.97 -4.44
N ALA A 661 -4.08 -32.71 -3.34
CA ALA A 661 -2.86 -33.45 -3.10
C ALA A 661 -2.53 -34.40 -4.27
N GLY A 662 -1.27 -34.36 -4.73
CA GLY A 662 -0.79 -35.18 -5.86
C GLY A 662 -1.49 -34.95 -7.20
N ALA A 663 -2.32 -33.92 -7.34
CA ALA A 663 -2.98 -33.59 -8.61
C ALA A 663 -1.98 -33.06 -9.65
N LYS A 664 -2.27 -33.29 -10.92
CA LYS A 664 -1.47 -32.81 -12.05
C LYS A 664 -2.11 -31.54 -12.61
N LEU A 665 -1.48 -30.41 -12.39
CA LEU A 665 -1.92 -29.08 -12.83
C LEU A 665 -0.85 -28.43 -13.72
N HIS A 666 -0.19 -29.23 -14.55
CA HIS A 666 0.79 -28.74 -15.51
C HIS A 666 0.11 -27.78 -16.51
N GLY A 667 0.66 -26.57 -16.65
CA GLY A 667 0.20 -25.60 -17.64
C GLY A 667 -1.21 -25.03 -17.42
N VAL A 668 -1.76 -25.13 -16.20
CA VAL A 668 -3.10 -24.58 -15.91
C VAL A 668 -3.13 -23.05 -15.94
N LEU A 669 -4.29 -22.49 -16.30
CA LEU A 669 -4.56 -21.04 -16.22
C LEU A 669 -5.32 -20.74 -14.93
N LEU A 670 -4.87 -19.75 -14.16
CA LEU A 670 -5.38 -19.43 -12.82
C LEU A 670 -5.78 -17.96 -12.68
N ASP A 671 -5.83 -17.17 -13.76
CA ASP A 671 -6.09 -15.73 -13.67
C ASP A 671 -7.39 -15.42 -12.92
N GLY A 672 -7.29 -14.64 -11.84
CA GLY A 672 -8.43 -14.28 -10.99
C GLY A 672 -8.97 -15.41 -10.10
N ALA A 673 -8.32 -16.58 -10.04
CA ALA A 673 -8.74 -17.66 -9.16
C ALA A 673 -8.56 -17.31 -7.68
N LEU A 674 -9.46 -17.81 -6.83
CA LEU A 674 -9.44 -17.61 -5.38
C LEU A 674 -8.83 -18.84 -4.69
N LEU A 675 -7.64 -18.68 -4.11
CA LEU A 675 -6.81 -19.75 -3.57
C LEU A 675 -6.66 -19.57 -2.05
N ILE A 676 -7.61 -20.12 -1.30
CA ILE A 676 -7.71 -19.94 0.17
C ILE A 676 -7.75 -21.30 0.83
N GLU A 677 -6.86 -21.54 1.80
CA GLU A 677 -6.77 -22.82 2.53
C GLU A 677 -6.66 -24.05 1.62
N LEU A 678 -6.10 -23.84 0.42
CA LEU A 678 -5.90 -24.87 -0.60
C LEU A 678 -4.80 -25.85 -0.16
N ARG A 679 -5.04 -27.14 -0.34
CA ARG A 679 -4.07 -28.21 -0.05
C ARG A 679 -3.52 -28.78 -1.35
N LEU A 680 -2.23 -28.56 -1.60
CA LEU A 680 -1.55 -28.97 -2.83
C LEU A 680 -0.38 -29.95 -2.58
N GLU A 681 -0.29 -30.56 -1.41
CA GLU A 681 0.86 -31.41 -1.04
C GLU A 681 1.28 -32.37 -2.17
N GLY A 682 2.50 -32.21 -2.66
CA GLY A 682 3.07 -33.02 -3.75
C GLY A 682 2.45 -32.85 -5.16
N ALA A 683 1.58 -31.86 -5.37
CA ALA A 683 1.00 -31.56 -6.67
C ALA A 683 2.02 -30.95 -7.66
N ASP A 684 1.72 -31.07 -8.96
CA ASP A 684 2.56 -30.54 -10.05
C ASP A 684 1.87 -29.37 -10.77
N PHE A 685 2.31 -28.15 -10.49
CA PHE A 685 1.91 -26.88 -11.12
C PHE A 685 2.98 -26.35 -12.09
N SER A 686 3.85 -27.21 -12.60
CA SER A 686 4.90 -26.77 -13.52
C SER A 686 4.29 -26.06 -14.72
N GLY A 687 4.81 -24.89 -15.09
CA GLY A 687 4.31 -24.09 -16.20
C GLY A 687 2.94 -23.45 -16.00
N ALA A 688 2.34 -23.50 -14.80
CA ALA A 688 1.08 -22.82 -14.50
C ALA A 688 1.18 -21.31 -14.73
N HIS A 689 0.08 -20.68 -15.13
CA HIS A 689 0.01 -19.25 -15.43
C HIS A 689 -1.09 -18.58 -14.60
N GLY A 690 -0.74 -17.48 -13.93
CA GLY A 690 -1.72 -16.55 -13.39
C GLY A 690 -1.03 -15.40 -12.65
N GLU A 691 -1.40 -14.17 -12.97
CA GLU A 691 -0.84 -12.99 -12.31
C GLU A 691 -1.77 -12.45 -11.21
N LYS A 692 -1.20 -11.75 -10.23
CA LYS A 692 -1.93 -11.06 -9.15
C LYS A 692 -2.82 -11.99 -8.32
N LEU A 693 -2.37 -13.22 -8.10
CA LEU A 693 -3.09 -14.20 -7.30
C LEU A 693 -2.87 -13.98 -5.81
N PHE A 694 -3.83 -14.43 -5.01
CA PHE A 694 -3.73 -14.44 -3.56
C PHE A 694 -3.78 -15.88 -3.07
N PHE A 695 -2.64 -16.36 -2.56
CA PHE A 695 -2.51 -17.63 -1.85
C PHE A 695 -2.59 -17.34 -0.35
N VAL A 696 -3.73 -17.63 0.26
CA VAL A 696 -3.98 -17.33 1.68
C VAL A 696 -4.06 -18.64 2.46
N LYS A 697 -3.19 -18.81 3.45
CA LYS A 697 -3.15 -19.98 4.34
C LYS A 697 -3.10 -21.32 3.60
N CYS A 698 -2.43 -21.36 2.45
CA CYS A 698 -2.35 -22.56 1.63
C CYS A 698 -1.27 -23.53 2.13
N HIS A 699 -1.53 -24.83 1.95
CA HIS A 699 -0.59 -25.92 2.23
C HIS A 699 0.08 -26.33 0.92
N LEU A 700 1.26 -25.77 0.66
CA LEU A 700 2.00 -25.87 -0.61
C LEU A 700 3.32 -26.64 -0.45
N GLN A 701 3.39 -27.54 0.55
CA GLN A 701 4.60 -28.31 0.84
C GLN A 701 4.95 -29.25 -0.33
N GLY A 702 6.20 -29.20 -0.77
CA GLY A 702 6.72 -30.08 -1.83
C GLY A 702 6.09 -29.87 -3.21
N VAL A 703 5.33 -28.79 -3.42
CA VAL A 703 4.67 -28.51 -4.71
C VAL A 703 5.71 -28.15 -5.76
N ARG A 704 5.53 -28.64 -6.99
CA ARG A 704 6.35 -28.23 -8.13
C ARG A 704 5.71 -27.06 -8.86
N TRP A 705 6.40 -25.94 -8.91
CA TRP A 705 6.07 -24.70 -9.61
C TRP A 705 7.08 -24.39 -10.72
N ALA A 706 7.79 -25.40 -11.22
CA ALA A 706 8.88 -25.20 -12.16
C ALA A 706 8.40 -24.47 -13.42
N GLY A 707 9.01 -23.33 -13.75
CA GLY A 707 8.62 -22.49 -14.89
C GLY A 707 7.24 -21.82 -14.80
N ALA A 708 6.59 -21.84 -13.63
CA ALA A 708 5.31 -21.17 -13.44
C ALA A 708 5.45 -19.64 -13.55
N LYS A 709 4.40 -18.96 -14.02
CA LYS A 709 4.34 -17.51 -14.16
C LYS A 709 3.32 -16.95 -13.18
N LEU A 710 3.82 -16.39 -12.07
CA LEU A 710 3.03 -15.96 -10.93
C LEU A 710 3.23 -14.48 -10.58
N GLY A 711 3.66 -13.66 -11.54
CA GLY A 711 4.00 -12.25 -11.31
C GLY A 711 2.94 -11.48 -10.51
N LYS A 712 3.40 -10.63 -9.60
CA LYS A 712 2.59 -9.77 -8.70
C LYS A 712 1.67 -10.54 -7.74
N SER A 713 1.87 -11.85 -7.57
CA SER A 713 1.05 -12.64 -6.65
C SER A 713 1.52 -12.49 -5.19
N SER A 714 0.63 -12.78 -4.26
CA SER A 714 0.89 -12.70 -2.82
C SER A 714 0.69 -14.06 -2.16
N PHE A 715 1.69 -14.49 -1.39
CA PHE A 715 1.64 -15.65 -0.52
C PHE A 715 1.55 -15.17 0.93
N ILE A 716 0.46 -15.50 1.60
CA ILE A 716 0.12 -14.99 2.92
C ILE A 716 -0.12 -16.17 3.85
N GLU A 717 0.64 -16.24 4.94
CA GLU A 717 0.53 -17.28 5.98
C GLU A 717 0.54 -18.71 5.41
N SER A 718 1.25 -18.91 4.29
CA SER A 718 1.25 -20.15 3.54
C SER A 718 2.51 -20.97 3.81
N ASN A 719 2.36 -22.30 3.77
CA ASN A 719 3.46 -23.25 3.95
C ASN A 719 4.02 -23.66 2.58
N LEU A 720 5.25 -23.28 2.30
CA LEU A 720 6.01 -23.49 1.06
C LEU A 720 7.24 -24.40 1.28
N VAL A 721 7.27 -25.17 2.38
CA VAL A 721 8.39 -26.05 2.71
C VAL A 721 8.70 -27.01 1.55
N ASP A 722 9.96 -27.11 1.16
CA ASP A 722 10.45 -27.96 0.07
C ASP A 722 9.76 -27.72 -1.31
N ALA A 723 9.08 -26.59 -1.51
CA ALA A 723 8.46 -26.25 -2.79
C ALA A 723 9.51 -25.93 -3.87
N ASP A 724 9.25 -26.32 -5.11
CA ASP A 724 10.18 -26.15 -6.24
C ASP A 724 9.71 -25.09 -7.23
N PHE A 725 10.26 -23.88 -7.14
CA PHE A 725 10.06 -22.75 -8.04
C PHE A 725 11.15 -22.62 -9.11
N THR A 726 11.85 -23.70 -9.47
CA THR A 726 12.94 -23.63 -10.46
C THR A 726 12.49 -22.96 -11.76
N GLY A 727 13.18 -21.89 -12.17
CA GLY A 727 12.89 -21.14 -13.38
C GLY A 727 11.54 -20.40 -13.39
N ALA A 728 10.83 -20.30 -12.27
CA ALA A 728 9.57 -19.58 -12.18
C ALA A 728 9.75 -18.06 -12.32
N ASP A 729 8.71 -17.40 -12.82
CA ASP A 729 8.59 -15.94 -12.80
C ASP A 729 7.73 -15.51 -11.60
N LEU A 730 8.40 -14.90 -10.62
CA LEU A 730 7.86 -14.39 -9.36
C LEU A 730 8.06 -12.86 -9.28
N THR A 731 8.14 -12.18 -10.42
CA THR A 731 8.39 -10.74 -10.48
C THR A 731 7.36 -9.98 -9.65
N SER A 732 7.82 -9.13 -8.73
CA SER A 732 6.99 -8.31 -7.84
C SER A 732 6.06 -9.10 -6.91
N CYS A 733 6.35 -10.39 -6.64
CA CYS A 733 5.61 -11.16 -5.66
C CYS A 733 5.87 -10.71 -4.22
N THR A 734 4.90 -10.98 -3.35
CA THR A 734 4.99 -10.68 -1.92
C THR A 734 4.82 -11.95 -1.08
N PHE A 735 5.69 -12.12 -0.09
CA PHE A 735 5.68 -13.21 0.88
C PHE A 735 5.46 -12.63 2.28
N VAL A 736 4.33 -12.97 2.90
CA VAL A 736 3.90 -12.44 4.21
C VAL A 736 3.73 -13.58 5.19
N GLY A 737 4.60 -13.68 6.19
CA GLY A 737 4.51 -14.71 7.23
C GLY A 737 4.54 -16.14 6.67
N VAL A 738 5.29 -16.38 5.60
CA VAL A 738 5.40 -17.70 4.98
C VAL A 738 6.50 -18.54 5.61
N THR A 739 6.39 -19.87 5.48
CA THR A 739 7.47 -20.82 5.79
C THR A 739 7.93 -21.47 4.50
N ALA A 740 9.10 -21.13 3.99
CA ALA A 740 9.66 -21.64 2.72
C ALA A 740 11.01 -22.35 2.92
N ASP A 741 11.18 -22.98 4.08
CA ASP A 741 12.41 -23.70 4.41
C ASP A 741 12.62 -24.87 3.45
N GLY A 742 13.84 -25.04 2.94
CA GLY A 742 14.18 -26.08 1.96
C GLY A 742 13.65 -25.84 0.54
N ALA A 743 12.91 -24.75 0.30
CA ALA A 743 12.39 -24.44 -1.04
C ALA A 743 13.51 -24.18 -2.06
N ARG A 744 13.20 -24.35 -3.35
CA ARG A 744 14.13 -24.14 -4.46
C ARG A 744 13.63 -23.03 -5.38
N PHE A 745 14.45 -22.01 -5.61
CA PHE A 745 14.22 -20.89 -6.53
C PHE A 745 15.30 -20.82 -7.60
N ASP A 746 15.91 -21.96 -7.95
CA ASP A 746 17.05 -22.01 -8.86
C ASP A 746 16.68 -21.45 -10.23
N GLY A 747 17.45 -20.48 -10.74
CA GLY A 747 17.20 -19.80 -12.01
C GLY A 747 15.90 -18.99 -12.08
N ALA A 748 15.16 -18.84 -10.97
CA ALA A 748 13.90 -18.10 -10.94
C ALA A 748 14.13 -16.59 -11.07
N THR A 749 13.10 -15.89 -11.54
CA THR A 749 13.07 -14.42 -11.60
C THR A 749 12.22 -13.89 -10.45
N LEU A 750 12.85 -13.19 -9.51
CA LEU A 750 12.26 -12.60 -8.31
C LEU A 750 12.55 -11.09 -8.25
N GLU A 751 12.54 -10.40 -9.38
CA GLU A 751 12.77 -8.95 -9.41
C GLU A 751 11.71 -8.21 -8.57
N ASN A 752 12.15 -7.27 -7.72
CA ASN A 752 11.30 -6.48 -6.83
C ASN A 752 10.41 -7.31 -5.87
N VAL A 753 10.86 -8.49 -5.45
CA VAL A 753 10.13 -9.31 -4.47
C VAL A 753 10.21 -8.70 -3.07
N ARG A 754 9.15 -8.89 -2.28
CA ARG A 754 9.09 -8.44 -0.87
C ARG A 754 8.85 -9.61 0.06
N VAL A 755 9.73 -9.77 1.05
CA VAL A 755 9.59 -10.74 2.15
C VAL A 755 9.39 -9.95 3.44
N VAL A 756 8.28 -10.20 4.14
CA VAL A 756 7.89 -9.44 5.34
C VAL A 756 7.34 -10.35 6.44
N HIS A 757 7.10 -9.78 7.62
CA HIS A 757 6.39 -10.42 8.75
C HIS A 757 7.00 -11.75 9.22
N GLY A 758 8.33 -11.80 9.41
CA GLY A 758 8.99 -12.96 10.03
C GLY A 758 8.98 -14.23 9.20
N SER A 759 8.82 -14.11 7.88
CA SER A 759 8.91 -15.23 6.94
C SER A 759 10.25 -15.96 7.06
N THR A 760 10.21 -17.29 6.98
CA THR A 760 11.40 -18.15 7.05
C THR A 760 11.72 -18.77 5.69
N MET A 761 13.01 -18.81 5.36
CA MET A 761 13.53 -19.36 4.11
C MET A 761 14.89 -20.01 4.41
N GLU A 762 14.93 -20.87 5.45
CA GLU A 762 16.14 -21.56 5.90
C GLU A 762 16.47 -22.72 4.96
N ARG A 763 17.76 -22.94 4.66
CA ARG A 763 18.23 -23.98 3.72
C ARG A 763 17.58 -23.89 2.32
N THR A 764 17.15 -22.70 1.93
CA THR A 764 16.52 -22.43 0.64
C THR A 764 17.58 -22.24 -0.44
N SER A 765 17.35 -22.79 -1.64
CA SER A 765 18.25 -22.62 -2.79
C SER A 765 17.78 -21.48 -3.68
N PHE A 766 18.68 -20.57 -4.04
CA PHE A 766 18.50 -19.44 -4.95
C PHE A 766 19.56 -19.47 -6.07
N LYS A 767 20.06 -20.64 -6.46
CA LYS A 767 21.20 -20.74 -7.38
C LYS A 767 20.88 -20.10 -8.72
N GLY A 768 21.71 -19.16 -9.16
CA GLY A 768 21.49 -18.46 -10.44
C GLY A 768 20.19 -17.65 -10.51
N ALA A 769 19.48 -17.44 -9.39
CA ALA A 769 18.23 -16.69 -9.35
C ALA A 769 18.48 -15.18 -9.52
N LYS A 770 17.48 -14.47 -10.04
CA LYS A 770 17.54 -13.02 -10.31
C LYS A 770 16.61 -12.28 -9.35
N LEU A 771 17.15 -11.59 -8.37
CA LEU A 771 16.41 -10.86 -7.34
C LEU A 771 16.79 -9.36 -7.25
N PRO A 772 16.99 -8.61 -8.35
CA PRO A 772 17.37 -7.20 -8.23
C PRO A 772 16.25 -6.37 -7.60
N GLY A 773 16.61 -5.36 -6.80
CA GLY A 773 15.66 -4.45 -6.16
C GLY A 773 14.74 -5.08 -5.11
N SER A 774 15.08 -6.28 -4.64
CA SER A 774 14.23 -7.04 -3.71
C SER A 774 14.42 -6.63 -2.26
N ASN A 775 13.41 -6.82 -1.44
CA ASN A 775 13.45 -6.59 0.00
C ASN A 775 13.35 -7.92 0.75
N LEU A 776 14.46 -8.31 1.39
CA LEU A 776 14.59 -9.47 2.28
C LEU A 776 14.99 -9.04 3.69
N ARG A 777 14.60 -7.83 4.12
CA ARG A 777 14.98 -7.28 5.43
C ARG A 777 14.47 -8.18 6.55
N GLY A 778 15.37 -8.58 7.46
CA GLY A 778 15.03 -9.42 8.61
C GLY A 778 14.63 -10.85 8.26
N ALA A 779 14.80 -11.29 7.01
CA ALA A 779 14.49 -12.65 6.60
C ALA A 779 15.45 -13.66 7.25
N ARG A 780 14.92 -14.84 7.60
CA ARG A 780 15.70 -15.97 8.08
C ARG A 780 16.17 -16.81 6.90
N LEU A 781 17.47 -16.77 6.61
CA LEU A 781 18.11 -17.32 5.42
C LEU A 781 19.32 -18.20 5.79
N GLN A 782 19.29 -18.82 6.97
CA GLN A 782 20.40 -19.63 7.48
C GLN A 782 20.66 -20.81 6.55
N SER A 783 21.94 -21.02 6.22
CA SER A 783 22.40 -22.09 5.32
C SER A 783 21.74 -22.08 3.93
N SER A 784 21.19 -20.95 3.50
CA SER A 784 20.61 -20.80 2.16
C SER A 784 21.69 -20.59 1.11
N ASP A 785 21.41 -20.96 -0.14
CA ASP A 785 22.39 -21.01 -1.23
C ASP A 785 22.08 -19.99 -2.33
N PHE A 786 22.79 -18.87 -2.33
CA PHE A 786 22.75 -17.81 -3.32
C PHE A 786 23.86 -17.92 -4.38
N THR A 787 24.45 -19.10 -4.57
CA THR A 787 25.56 -19.27 -5.52
C THR A 787 25.14 -18.79 -6.92
N GLU A 788 25.93 -17.88 -7.49
CA GLU A 788 25.68 -17.26 -8.82
C GLU A 788 24.36 -16.46 -8.93
N ALA A 789 23.67 -16.18 -7.83
CA ALA A 789 22.47 -15.34 -7.85
C ALA A 789 22.82 -13.87 -8.12
N THR A 790 21.87 -13.12 -8.68
CA THR A 790 21.96 -11.65 -8.81
C THR A 790 21.01 -11.00 -7.82
N ILE A 791 21.54 -10.30 -6.82
CA ILE A 791 20.78 -9.60 -5.77
C ILE A 791 21.12 -8.10 -5.72
N SER A 792 21.51 -7.51 -6.86
CA SER A 792 21.89 -6.09 -6.95
C SER A 792 20.77 -5.14 -6.52
N LYS A 793 21.13 -4.06 -5.81
CA LYS A 793 20.18 -3.05 -5.29
C LYS A 793 19.11 -3.60 -4.33
N SER A 794 19.36 -4.77 -3.76
CA SER A 794 18.45 -5.41 -2.82
C SER A 794 18.77 -5.07 -1.38
N ASP A 795 17.76 -5.12 -0.52
CA ASP A 795 17.90 -4.87 0.92
C ASP A 795 17.83 -6.19 1.70
N LEU A 796 18.97 -6.62 2.24
CA LEU A 796 19.13 -7.76 3.13
C LEU A 796 19.48 -7.33 4.56
N SER A 797 19.21 -6.07 4.92
CA SER A 797 19.50 -5.55 6.26
C SER A 797 18.81 -6.39 7.33
N GLU A 798 19.47 -6.61 8.46
CA GLU A 798 19.01 -7.44 9.58
C GLU A 798 18.69 -8.91 9.23
N ALA A 799 18.97 -9.36 8.00
CA ALA A 799 18.76 -10.76 7.63
C ALA A 799 19.74 -11.69 8.34
N ASP A 800 19.33 -12.94 8.53
CA ASP A 800 20.16 -14.00 9.10
C ASP A 800 20.69 -14.91 7.98
N LEU A 801 21.94 -14.71 7.57
CA LEU A 801 22.63 -15.45 6.53
C LEU A 801 23.73 -16.36 7.10
N ARG A 802 23.58 -16.83 8.34
CA ARG A 802 24.57 -17.70 8.97
C ARG A 802 24.77 -18.98 8.17
N GLY A 803 26.03 -19.26 7.81
CA GLY A 803 26.41 -20.43 7.01
C GLY A 803 25.87 -20.41 5.58
N ALA A 804 25.31 -19.30 5.09
CA ALA A 804 24.80 -19.21 3.73
C ALA A 804 25.94 -19.24 2.69
N SER A 805 25.67 -19.79 1.51
CA SER A 805 26.57 -19.70 0.36
C SER A 805 26.21 -18.48 -0.47
N LEU A 806 27.15 -17.55 -0.65
CA LEU A 806 27.05 -16.39 -1.53
C LEU A 806 28.15 -16.43 -2.60
N ALA A 807 28.63 -17.63 -2.94
CA ALA A 807 29.73 -17.80 -3.89
C ALA A 807 29.36 -17.22 -5.26
N ARG A 808 30.19 -16.35 -5.82
CA ARG A 808 29.96 -15.68 -7.12
C ARG A 808 28.64 -14.90 -7.21
N VAL A 809 28.04 -14.51 -6.08
CA VAL A 809 26.84 -13.68 -6.09
C VAL A 809 27.13 -12.29 -6.69
N ILE A 810 26.19 -11.71 -7.41
CA ILE A 810 26.25 -10.31 -7.88
C ILE A 810 25.33 -9.48 -6.99
N ALA A 811 25.92 -8.74 -6.05
CA ALA A 811 25.23 -7.95 -5.02
C ALA A 811 25.65 -6.47 -5.06
N VAL A 812 25.74 -5.92 -6.28
CA VAL A 812 26.19 -4.54 -6.49
C VAL A 812 25.16 -3.57 -5.95
N ASP A 813 25.61 -2.57 -5.17
CA ASP A 813 24.75 -1.51 -4.60
C ASP A 813 23.66 -2.07 -3.66
N SER A 814 23.92 -3.23 -3.03
CA SER A 814 22.98 -3.90 -2.12
C SER A 814 23.26 -3.58 -0.64
N ARG A 815 22.24 -3.69 0.21
CA ARG A 815 22.34 -3.38 1.65
C ARG A 815 22.36 -4.65 2.49
N PHE A 816 23.29 -4.69 3.44
CA PHE A 816 23.51 -5.74 4.42
C PHE A 816 23.68 -5.12 5.82
N VAL A 817 22.91 -4.08 6.14
CA VAL A 817 23.04 -3.34 7.40
C VAL A 817 22.59 -4.23 8.56
N GLY A 818 23.47 -4.52 9.52
CA GLY A 818 23.20 -5.38 10.67
C GLY A 818 22.98 -6.87 10.33
N THR A 819 23.27 -7.27 9.08
CA THR A 819 23.10 -8.64 8.61
C THR A 819 24.08 -9.59 9.31
N ASP A 820 23.60 -10.79 9.65
CA ASP A 820 24.42 -11.84 10.22
C ASP A 820 25.00 -12.73 9.13
N LEU A 821 26.28 -12.56 8.81
CA LEU A 821 27.03 -13.32 7.80
C LEU A 821 27.99 -14.32 8.44
N ARG A 822 27.79 -14.70 9.72
CA ARG A 822 28.74 -15.61 10.38
C ARG A 822 28.87 -16.93 9.62
N ASN A 823 30.10 -17.34 9.37
CA ASN A 823 30.43 -18.54 8.58
C ASN A 823 29.87 -18.54 7.14
N ALA A 824 29.45 -17.40 6.60
CA ALA A 824 28.96 -17.31 5.23
C ALA A 824 30.10 -17.44 4.20
N GLN A 825 29.83 -18.08 3.06
CA GLN A 825 30.79 -18.28 1.98
C GLN A 825 30.59 -17.21 0.89
N CYS A 826 31.28 -16.09 0.99
CA CYS A 826 31.24 -14.98 0.03
C CYS A 826 32.33 -15.07 -1.04
N VAL A 827 32.80 -16.28 -1.36
CA VAL A 827 33.93 -16.51 -2.28
C VAL A 827 33.61 -15.96 -3.66
N SER A 828 34.46 -15.07 -4.18
CA SER A 828 34.28 -14.39 -5.47
C SER A 828 32.95 -13.62 -5.60
N ALA A 829 32.32 -13.24 -4.48
CA ALA A 829 31.13 -12.39 -4.48
C ALA A 829 31.44 -10.99 -5.01
N ASN A 830 30.54 -10.38 -5.76
CA ASN A 830 30.64 -8.99 -6.19
C ASN A 830 29.73 -8.10 -5.33
N LEU A 831 30.32 -7.49 -4.30
CA LEU A 831 29.69 -6.61 -3.30
C LEU A 831 30.05 -5.14 -3.53
N MET A 832 30.40 -4.77 -4.77
CA MET A 832 30.78 -3.41 -5.14
C MET A 832 29.68 -2.41 -4.75
N LEU A 833 30.06 -1.30 -4.11
CA LEU A 833 29.14 -0.28 -3.59
C LEU A 833 28.13 -0.82 -2.53
N GLY A 834 28.35 -2.02 -2.00
CA GLY A 834 27.48 -2.59 -0.99
C GLY A 834 27.63 -1.89 0.36
N ILE A 835 26.54 -1.83 1.14
CA ILE A 835 26.52 -1.23 2.48
C ILE A 835 26.41 -2.35 3.52
N LEU A 836 27.50 -2.68 4.19
CA LEU A 836 27.63 -3.74 5.19
C LEU A 836 27.77 -3.17 6.62
N HIS A 837 27.10 -2.05 6.90
CA HIS A 837 27.19 -1.40 8.22
C HIS A 837 26.79 -2.38 9.33
N LYS A 838 27.57 -2.46 10.42
CA LYS A 838 27.28 -3.35 11.57
C LYS A 838 27.08 -4.83 11.23
N ALA A 839 27.49 -5.28 10.04
CA ALA A 839 27.38 -6.69 9.67
C ALA A 839 28.26 -7.57 10.57
N ARG A 840 27.78 -8.77 10.92
CA ARG A 840 28.55 -9.75 11.70
C ARG A 840 29.23 -10.72 10.74
N LEU A 841 30.55 -10.71 10.70
CA LEU A 841 31.37 -11.36 9.68
C LEU A 841 32.26 -12.49 10.24
N ALA A 842 32.13 -12.84 11.51
CA ALA A 842 32.96 -13.88 12.15
C ALA A 842 32.94 -15.21 11.35
N GLY A 843 34.11 -15.73 10.99
CA GLY A 843 34.28 -16.92 10.14
C GLY A 843 33.84 -16.79 8.68
N ALA A 844 33.42 -15.61 8.21
CA ALA A 844 32.99 -15.42 6.82
C ALA A 844 34.18 -15.44 5.84
N ASP A 845 33.97 -16.03 4.66
CA ASP A 845 35.00 -16.15 3.63
C ASP A 845 34.74 -15.22 2.44
N PHE A 846 35.48 -14.11 2.35
CA PHE A 846 35.45 -13.17 1.21
C PHE A 846 36.58 -13.41 0.22
N THR A 847 37.15 -14.61 0.14
CA THR A 847 38.26 -14.91 -0.78
C THR A 847 37.89 -14.58 -2.23
N GLY A 848 38.66 -13.72 -2.89
CA GLY A 848 38.43 -13.24 -4.26
C GLY A 848 37.22 -12.32 -4.44
N ALA A 849 36.56 -11.89 -3.36
CA ALA A 849 35.39 -11.02 -3.44
C ALA A 849 35.75 -9.61 -3.94
N ASN A 850 34.85 -8.99 -4.70
CA ASN A 850 34.96 -7.60 -5.10
C ASN A 850 34.18 -6.69 -4.15
N LEU A 851 34.88 -5.99 -3.26
CA LEU A 851 34.34 -5.06 -2.27
C LEU A 851 34.65 -3.59 -2.65
N PHE A 852 34.87 -3.31 -3.94
CA PHE A 852 35.23 -1.96 -4.39
C PHE A 852 34.20 -0.93 -3.93
N ALA A 853 34.66 0.10 -3.19
CA ALA A 853 33.81 1.15 -2.63
C ALA A 853 32.65 0.63 -1.76
N ALA A 854 32.76 -0.57 -1.18
CA ALA A 854 31.83 -1.06 -0.19
C ALA A 854 32.05 -0.35 1.16
N ASP A 855 30.98 -0.23 1.94
CA ASP A 855 31.00 0.42 3.25
C ASP A 855 30.80 -0.61 4.37
N LEU A 856 31.88 -0.90 5.09
CA LEU A 856 31.96 -1.85 6.20
C LEU A 856 32.01 -1.13 7.55
N LEU A 857 31.46 0.07 7.65
CA LEU A 857 31.42 0.83 8.89
C LEU A 857 30.83 0.00 10.05
N ARG A 858 31.60 -0.17 11.13
CA ARG A 858 31.24 -0.96 12.32
C ARG A 858 30.93 -2.44 12.04
N ALA A 859 31.28 -2.99 10.88
CA ALA A 859 31.22 -4.43 10.67
C ALA A 859 32.23 -5.14 11.59
N VAL A 860 31.85 -6.29 12.14
CA VAL A 860 32.65 -7.03 13.14
C VAL A 860 32.98 -8.42 12.60
N GLY A 861 34.26 -8.68 12.35
CA GLY A 861 34.80 -10.01 12.06
C GLY A 861 35.66 -10.55 13.20
N ASP A 862 36.28 -11.71 12.97
CA ASP A 862 37.26 -12.34 13.87
C ASP A 862 38.49 -12.82 13.06
N ASP A 863 39.41 -13.53 13.71
CA ASP A 863 40.62 -14.07 13.09
C ASP A 863 40.32 -15.13 12.01
N GLU A 864 39.09 -15.66 11.96
CA GLU A 864 38.64 -16.62 10.95
C GLU A 864 37.99 -15.93 9.73
N THR A 865 37.71 -14.61 9.80
CA THR A 865 37.20 -13.84 8.67
C THR A 865 38.29 -13.66 7.60
N ARG A 866 38.07 -14.19 6.39
CA ARG A 866 39.07 -14.20 5.30
C ARG A 866 38.76 -13.16 4.22
N PHE A 867 39.80 -12.47 3.75
CA PHE A 867 39.74 -11.50 2.64
C PHE A 867 40.81 -11.76 1.58
N ASP A 868 41.29 -13.01 1.46
CA ASP A 868 42.38 -13.36 0.55
C ASP A 868 42.04 -12.99 -0.89
N GLN A 869 42.90 -12.22 -1.57
CA GLN A 869 42.66 -11.73 -2.93
C GLN A 869 41.39 -10.87 -3.13
N ALA A 870 40.76 -10.40 -2.05
CA ALA A 870 39.60 -9.52 -2.15
C ALA A 870 40.00 -8.12 -2.67
N ASN A 871 39.17 -7.52 -3.52
CA ASN A 871 39.37 -6.13 -3.96
C ASN A 871 38.80 -5.16 -2.92
N LEU A 872 39.66 -4.69 -2.02
CA LEU A 872 39.32 -3.76 -0.94
C LEU A 872 39.56 -2.27 -1.29
N LYS A 873 39.73 -1.94 -2.57
CA LYS A 873 39.98 -0.55 -2.99
C LYS A 873 38.78 0.34 -2.67
N ARG A 874 39.04 1.49 -2.04
CA ARG A 874 38.03 2.46 -1.59
C ARG A 874 37.02 1.93 -0.57
N VAL A 875 37.31 0.79 0.07
CA VAL A 875 36.48 0.31 1.18
C VAL A 875 36.51 1.31 2.33
N VAL A 876 35.33 1.63 2.83
CA VAL A 876 35.16 2.43 4.04
C VAL A 876 35.07 1.47 5.23
N HIS A 877 35.98 1.58 6.20
CA HIS A 877 35.95 0.78 7.42
C HIS A 877 36.52 1.61 8.58
N GLN A 878 36.09 1.32 9.82
CA GLN A 878 36.80 1.84 10.98
C GLN A 878 38.13 1.07 11.12
N ARG A 879 39.25 1.77 11.25
CA ARG A 879 40.47 1.15 11.78
C ARG A 879 40.22 0.96 13.27
N SER A 880 40.03 -0.27 13.73
CA SER A 880 40.10 -0.52 15.16
C SER A 880 41.48 -0.06 15.66
N ALA A 881 41.49 0.79 16.69
CA ALA A 881 42.66 0.85 17.55
C ALA A 881 42.81 -0.56 18.14
N ARG A 882 44.03 -1.10 18.02
CA ARG A 882 44.41 -2.47 18.42
C ARG A 882 43.80 -2.93 19.74
#